data_AF-A0A2U3KSJ5-F1
#
_entry.id   AF-A0A2U3KSJ5-F1
#
_cell.length_a   1.000
_cell.length_b   1.000
_cell.length_c   1.000
_cell.angle_alpha   90.00
_cell.angle_beta   90.00
_cell.angle_gamma   90.00
#
_symmetry.space_group_name_H-M   'P 1'
#
loop_
_entity.id
_entity.type
_entity.pdbx_description
1 polymer ?
#
loop_
_entity_poly.entity_id
_entity_poly.type
_entity_poly.pdbx_seq_one_letter_code
_entity_poly.pdbx_strand_id
1 'polypeptide(L)'
;MSSPLRVEVTRIISERPALLSKRVDLNGDGRIKKSGGGNLSQGIAETKCLSVFELAEHIANLSAKNALCFGVCGYEKATIITQKALAERKVIDGSNKLPTIARTREHFHWPDGPGILFLDYDPEDGKTPLTRVELHEALYSVWPALKLHPHIWIPSASSCIYREDTGEELRGVMGQRVYIPVLKAGGIERCGKKLFERGWIAGFGRFDVSKSGALLERSLIDLAVFQPERLDYAGGAVCGPGLEQRRPKAEIFNSDAQFIDTRTLADLTPDETKELAGLKDQARQAKRTEVEIRQKEWVEERLTEALEKVPEGRRESETARLRDMYTRAVEQNRLFGDFELLSKKHGKVTVGELLDNRDKFHNGRFSDPLEPDYGDDPRIAWANLYTNGKPYLFSHAHGGEKFTLHRTLQTIRIEGGELPRMVEKVLDLIKIDGSLFDRGGELTRLAAGQIYQASQNWLLSHLTGLLRFEKFNKTEKTWKVVDCPLPVVQVISESQGEWSLPKLAGMITAPIMALDGRIIEADGYDKETGLYLDFPDSTNWPRVPETPTDKQVAEAAARLEYPFSEFLFVSKIARGGLLAAILTAVIRPVLPTAPAFYIGAPTPGSGKTLIALCLAALAEQYPEVIPKAENDEEMRKRLFSSARQGSKVLLFDNMSGTVESNSLCAFLTSPSVKDRVLGVSRMVSAPTNGLCLITGNNIIFAGDLNRRLIRIEIDPGCEKPHERQFDMKPLTYIRERRLEFIRDALTVLRGAMQHTVELKGDYGSFEDWNRLVRKAVVWVGTQGWLKVGDPLLSVAAGYKQDPEFQKLTALLMAWRDAFDKQGATVPEAIRTAEERDESSRQIVHPELFDILDEIAGERGKINSRRLGRWVERHVGRIVDGRWFAKGEKRQNYQIWIVQKVASREFGEFGEFALNPRVESSRKKLYGTNETNSHNSHNSRDDNDAITCWPCANFQANRDNPSFQGRCTGSPHDGDRLQFPRQSARRRPATISPPET
;
A
#
# COMPACT_ATOMS: atom_id res chain seq x y z
N MET A 1 -7.53 31.66 -33.99
CA MET A 1 -6.53 31.96 -32.94
C MET A 1 -6.88 31.10 -31.74
N SER A 2 -5.95 30.27 -31.24
CA SER A 2 -6.16 29.55 -29.98
C SER A 2 -6.10 30.53 -28.81
N SER A 3 -6.95 30.36 -27.80
CA SER A 3 -6.82 31.11 -26.55
C SER A 3 -5.41 30.96 -25.98
N PRO A 4 -4.79 32.01 -25.43
CA PRO A 4 -3.46 31.91 -24.83
C PRO A 4 -3.49 30.89 -23.69
N LEU A 5 -2.44 30.07 -23.59
CA LEU A 5 -2.30 29.11 -22.50
C LEU A 5 -2.24 29.85 -21.16
N ARG A 6 -2.92 29.30 -20.15
CA ARG A 6 -2.99 29.84 -18.79
C ARG A 6 -2.50 28.76 -17.82
N VAL A 7 -1.86 29.20 -16.74
CA VAL A 7 -1.41 28.34 -15.63
C VAL A 7 -2.35 28.48 -14.45
N GLU A 8 -2.47 27.42 -13.65
CA GLU A 8 -3.17 27.48 -12.37
C GLU A 8 -2.17 27.60 -11.21
N VAL A 9 -2.43 28.54 -10.29
CA VAL A 9 -1.65 28.77 -9.07
C VAL A 9 -2.60 29.08 -7.92
N THR A 10 -2.25 28.70 -6.68
CA THR A 10 -3.03 29.06 -5.49
C THR A 10 -2.39 30.25 -4.77
N ARG A 11 -3.12 31.37 -4.69
CA ARG A 11 -2.79 32.48 -3.79
C ARG A 11 -3.20 32.11 -2.37
N ILE A 12 -2.27 32.24 -1.44
CA ILE A 12 -2.50 32.06 -0.01
C ILE A 12 -2.61 33.44 0.64
N ILE A 13 -3.58 33.61 1.53
CA ILE A 13 -3.83 34.82 2.31
C ILE A 13 -3.80 34.43 3.79
N SER A 14 -2.82 34.92 4.54
CA SER A 14 -2.64 34.55 5.94
C SER A 14 -3.55 35.35 6.87
N GLU A 15 -4.25 34.63 7.75
CA GLU A 15 -4.99 35.21 8.88
C GLU A 15 -4.19 35.04 10.18
N ARG A 16 -3.56 33.87 10.36
CA ARG A 16 -2.64 33.57 11.47
C ARG A 16 -1.44 32.78 10.94
N PRO A 17 -0.21 33.33 10.98
CA PRO A 17 0.18 34.63 11.54
C PRO A 17 -0.33 35.83 10.73
N ALA A 18 -0.33 37.01 11.36
CA ALA A 18 -0.74 38.28 10.70
C ALA A 18 0.29 38.80 9.66
N LEU A 19 1.50 38.24 9.69
CA LEU A 19 2.60 38.43 8.74
C LEU A 19 3.03 37.03 8.30
N LEU A 20 3.09 36.75 7.00
CA LEU A 20 3.50 35.43 6.49
C LEU A 20 4.92 35.45 5.91
N SER A 21 5.30 36.55 5.27
CA SER A 21 6.66 36.79 4.75
C SER A 21 7.62 37.24 5.87
N LYS A 22 8.82 37.69 5.49
CA LYS A 22 9.87 38.18 6.40
C LYS A 22 9.59 39.63 6.85
N ARG A 23 9.96 39.94 8.08
CA ARG A 23 10.12 41.32 8.58
C ARG A 23 11.61 41.66 8.67
N VAL A 24 11.94 42.92 8.40
CA VAL A 24 13.30 43.45 8.33
C VAL A 24 13.37 44.72 9.17
N ASP A 25 14.13 44.69 10.25
CA ASP A 25 14.35 45.82 11.17
C ASP A 25 15.85 46.15 11.26
N LEU A 26 16.21 47.26 11.90
CA LEU A 26 17.58 47.55 12.29
C LEU A 26 17.86 47.09 13.74
N ASN A 27 19.05 46.54 13.95
CA ASN A 27 19.62 46.32 15.28
C ASN A 27 20.19 47.63 15.86
N GLY A 28 20.53 47.62 17.15
CA GLY A 28 21.17 48.77 17.82
C GLY A 28 22.56 49.16 17.31
N ASP A 29 23.18 48.32 16.47
CA ASP A 29 24.43 48.59 15.74
C ASP A 29 24.20 49.13 14.31
N GLY A 30 22.95 49.39 13.93
CA GLY A 30 22.57 49.87 12.60
C GLY A 30 22.57 48.82 11.50
N ARG A 31 22.75 47.52 11.83
CA ARG A 31 22.72 46.42 10.85
C ARG A 31 21.31 45.83 10.69
N ILE A 32 21.05 45.23 9.52
CA ILE A 32 19.77 44.53 9.26
C ILE A 32 19.62 43.29 10.16
N LYS A 33 18.49 43.23 10.88
CA LYS A 33 17.95 42.03 11.50
C LYS A 33 16.71 41.55 10.73
N LYS A 34 16.62 40.25 10.49
CA LYS A 34 15.47 39.62 9.86
C LYS A 34 14.69 38.81 10.90
N SER A 35 13.37 38.79 10.80
CA SER A 35 12.49 37.88 11.54
C SER A 35 11.49 37.22 10.59
N GLY A 36 11.12 35.97 10.86
CA GLY A 36 10.10 35.25 10.09
C GLY A 36 8.69 35.65 10.52
N GLY A 37 7.72 35.57 9.60
CA GLY A 37 6.30 35.76 9.91
C GLY A 37 5.71 34.65 10.80
N GLY A 38 6.29 33.44 10.74
CA GLY A 38 5.83 32.25 11.45
C GLY A 38 5.03 31.29 10.57
N ASN A 39 4.59 30.17 11.17
CA ASN A 39 3.94 29.09 10.45
C ASN A 39 2.44 29.33 10.24
N LEU A 40 1.98 29.27 8.98
CA LEU A 40 0.56 29.35 8.61
C LEU A 40 -0.28 28.33 9.38
N SER A 41 -1.11 28.84 10.27
CA SER A 41 -2.04 28.04 11.11
C SER A 41 -3.51 28.31 10.77
N GLN A 42 -3.81 29.47 10.18
CA GLN A 42 -5.12 29.83 9.66
C GLN A 42 -4.97 30.80 8.47
N GLY A 43 -5.78 30.62 7.42
CA GLY A 43 -5.79 31.51 6.26
C GLY A 43 -6.82 31.13 5.20
N ILE A 44 -6.66 31.67 4.00
CA ILE A 44 -7.50 31.41 2.83
C ILE A 44 -6.63 30.98 1.65
N ALA A 45 -7.04 29.94 0.94
CA ALA A 45 -6.58 29.57 -0.39
C ALA A 45 -7.51 30.19 -1.45
N GLU A 46 -6.96 30.77 -2.51
CA GLU A 46 -7.68 31.17 -3.71
C GLU A 46 -6.95 30.66 -4.95
N THR A 47 -7.55 29.72 -5.69
CA THR A 47 -7.00 29.23 -6.96
C THR A 47 -7.21 30.30 -8.04
N LYS A 48 -6.17 30.60 -8.81
CA LYS A 48 -6.15 31.58 -9.90
C LYS A 48 -5.67 30.91 -11.19
N CYS A 49 -6.46 31.03 -12.25
CA CYS A 49 -6.06 30.67 -13.61
C CYS A 49 -5.56 31.94 -14.30
N LEU A 50 -4.26 32.04 -14.61
CA LEU A 50 -3.59 33.28 -15.05
C LEU A 50 -2.80 33.07 -16.34
N SER A 51 -2.75 34.08 -17.21
CA SER A 51 -1.73 34.16 -18.28
C SER A 51 -0.34 34.49 -17.69
N VAL A 52 0.74 34.38 -18.49
CA VAL A 52 2.10 34.72 -18.04
C VAL A 52 2.21 36.19 -17.59
N PHE A 53 1.58 37.11 -18.33
CA PHE A 53 1.51 38.53 -17.99
C PHE A 53 0.72 38.77 -16.69
N GLU A 54 -0.47 38.18 -16.59
CA GLU A 54 -1.30 38.30 -15.39
C GLU A 54 -0.61 37.69 -14.16
N LEU A 55 0.17 36.62 -14.30
CA LEU A 55 0.96 36.04 -13.22
C LEU A 55 2.06 37.00 -12.75
N ALA A 56 2.78 37.64 -13.68
CA ALA A 56 3.80 38.64 -13.35
C ALA A 56 3.20 39.84 -12.60
N GLU A 57 2.05 40.36 -13.06
CA GLU A 57 1.30 41.40 -12.36
C GLU A 57 0.76 40.90 -11.01
N HIS A 58 0.29 39.66 -10.92
CA HIS A 58 -0.21 39.09 -9.67
C HIS A 58 0.90 39.03 -8.62
N ILE A 59 2.10 38.55 -8.99
CA ILE A 59 3.30 38.50 -8.15
C ILE A 59 3.67 39.90 -7.64
N ALA A 60 3.66 40.91 -8.53
CA ALA A 60 4.00 42.29 -8.18
C ALA A 60 3.02 42.92 -7.16
N ASN A 61 1.76 42.45 -7.12
CA ASN A 61 0.71 42.93 -6.22
C ASN A 61 0.55 42.09 -4.93
N LEU A 62 1.46 41.16 -4.64
CA LEU A 62 1.43 40.39 -3.39
C LEU A 62 1.96 41.21 -2.21
N SER A 63 1.24 41.17 -1.10
CA SER A 63 1.67 41.77 0.18
C SER A 63 2.36 40.73 1.08
N ALA A 64 3.00 41.17 2.16
CA ALA A 64 3.67 40.29 3.12
C ALA A 64 2.70 39.35 3.89
N LYS A 65 1.38 39.50 3.73
CA LYS A 65 0.35 38.54 4.18
C LYS A 65 0.10 37.41 3.18
N ASN A 66 0.69 37.49 1.99
CA ASN A 66 0.46 36.56 0.89
C ASN A 66 1.66 35.65 0.65
N ALA A 67 1.36 34.44 0.17
CA ALA A 67 2.29 33.54 -0.47
C ALA A 67 1.64 32.96 -1.73
N LEU A 68 2.45 32.45 -2.65
CA LEU A 68 1.98 31.59 -3.73
C LEU A 68 2.22 30.12 -3.38
N CYS A 69 1.47 29.27 -4.05
CA CYS A 69 1.56 27.83 -3.95
C CYS A 69 1.25 27.28 -5.35
N PHE A 70 2.12 26.42 -5.88
CA PHE A 70 2.06 26.02 -7.30
C PHE A 70 1.29 24.72 -7.54
N GLY A 71 0.84 24.06 -6.47
CA GLY A 71 -0.30 23.17 -6.51
C GLY A 71 -1.64 23.90 -6.35
N VAL A 72 -2.71 23.22 -6.74
CA VAL A 72 -4.11 23.64 -6.61
C VAL A 72 -4.82 22.83 -5.55
N CYS A 73 -5.83 23.44 -4.91
CA CYS A 73 -6.52 22.85 -3.76
C CYS A 73 -7.87 22.18 -4.08
N GLY A 74 -8.19 21.96 -5.37
CA GLY A 74 -9.47 21.42 -5.83
C GLY A 74 -10.67 22.39 -5.73
N TYR A 75 -10.50 23.56 -5.09
CA TYR A 75 -11.54 24.58 -4.90
C TYR A 75 -11.08 25.93 -5.46
N GLU A 76 -12.02 26.74 -5.96
CA GLU A 76 -11.75 28.15 -6.31
C GLU A 76 -11.29 28.93 -5.06
N LYS A 77 -11.92 28.67 -3.92
CA LYS A 77 -11.61 29.30 -2.64
C LYS A 77 -11.86 28.36 -1.46
N ALA A 78 -10.93 28.31 -0.50
CA ALA A 78 -11.03 27.45 0.68
C ALA A 78 -10.43 28.12 1.92
N THR A 79 -10.90 27.76 3.12
CA THR A 79 -10.29 28.13 4.40
C THR A 79 -9.20 27.12 4.76
N ILE A 80 -8.01 27.59 5.10
CA ILE A 80 -6.90 26.76 5.59
C ILE A 80 -6.90 26.77 7.12
N ILE A 81 -6.78 25.59 7.74
CA ILE A 81 -6.47 25.41 9.17
C ILE A 81 -5.36 24.37 9.35
N THR A 82 -4.85 24.20 10.58
CA THR A 82 -3.92 23.10 10.88
C THR A 82 -4.60 21.73 10.74
N GLN A 83 -3.85 20.70 10.31
CA GLN A 83 -4.36 19.33 10.16
C GLN A 83 -4.99 18.79 11.45
N LYS A 84 -4.42 19.12 12.62
CA LYS A 84 -5.00 18.77 13.91
C LYS A 84 -6.40 19.38 14.10
N ALA A 85 -6.54 20.67 13.84
CA ALA A 85 -7.83 21.36 13.96
C ALA A 85 -8.88 20.88 12.93
N LEU A 86 -8.43 20.35 11.79
CA LEU A 86 -9.29 19.70 10.81
C LEU A 86 -9.82 18.36 11.33
N ALA A 87 -8.93 17.52 11.88
CA ALA A 87 -9.31 16.22 12.46
C ALA A 87 -10.21 16.33 13.70
N GLU A 88 -10.05 17.38 14.51
CA GLU A 88 -10.91 17.65 15.68
C GLU A 88 -12.29 18.24 15.31
N ARG A 89 -12.51 18.61 14.05
CA ARG A 89 -13.75 19.23 13.60
C ARG A 89 -14.82 18.17 13.32
N LYS A 90 -15.79 18.07 14.22
CA LYS A 90 -17.07 17.38 13.93
C LYS A 90 -17.65 17.95 12.63
N VAL A 91 -18.12 17.08 11.74
CA VAL A 91 -18.77 17.47 10.47
C VAL A 91 -19.99 18.32 10.81
N ILE A 92 -19.90 19.63 10.53
CA ILE A 92 -21.03 20.55 10.60
C ILE A 92 -21.52 20.72 9.17
N ASP A 93 -22.57 19.98 8.85
CA ASP A 93 -23.34 20.18 7.64
C ASP A 93 -24.19 21.45 7.81
N GLY A 94 -24.07 22.42 6.89
CA GLY A 94 -24.66 23.75 7.09
C GLY A 94 -24.13 24.87 6.19
N SER A 95 -24.84 25.08 5.08
CA SER A 95 -24.97 26.30 4.26
C SER A 95 -23.93 27.44 4.38
N ASN A 96 -23.40 27.86 3.22
CA ASN A 96 -22.74 29.16 2.98
C ASN A 96 -21.38 29.44 3.67
N LYS A 97 -20.62 28.40 4.05
CA LYS A 97 -19.22 28.55 4.47
C LYS A 97 -18.27 27.89 3.47
N LEU A 98 -17.09 28.49 3.29
CA LEU A 98 -16.05 27.97 2.40
C LEU A 98 -15.62 26.55 2.81
N PRO A 99 -15.26 25.67 1.84
CA PRO A 99 -14.58 24.41 2.12
C PRO A 99 -13.39 24.64 3.04
N THR A 100 -13.16 23.76 4.02
CA THR A 100 -12.04 23.91 4.95
C THR A 100 -11.06 22.77 4.78
N ILE A 101 -9.79 23.11 4.58
CA ILE A 101 -8.70 22.20 4.20
C ILE A 101 -7.49 22.38 5.12
N ALA A 102 -6.57 21.43 5.09
CA ALA A 102 -5.23 21.60 5.65
C ALA A 102 -4.22 21.90 4.53
N ARG A 103 -3.13 22.63 4.82
CA ARG A 103 -2.02 22.80 3.87
C ARG A 103 -1.14 21.54 3.86
N THR A 104 -1.64 20.48 3.22
CA THR A 104 -1.03 19.15 3.08
C THR A 104 -1.18 18.63 1.65
N ARG A 105 -0.35 17.67 1.23
CA ARG A 105 -0.43 16.99 -0.09
C ARG A 105 -1.73 16.24 -0.36
N GLU A 106 -2.51 15.99 0.67
CA GLU A 106 -3.87 15.45 0.58
C GLU A 106 -4.84 16.44 -0.07
N HIS A 107 -4.66 17.74 0.23
CA HIS A 107 -5.53 18.81 -0.24
C HIS A 107 -4.92 19.60 -1.40
N PHE A 108 -3.60 19.62 -1.54
CA PHE A 108 -2.87 20.34 -2.60
C PHE A 108 -2.19 19.35 -3.53
N HIS A 109 -2.50 19.42 -4.83
CA HIS A 109 -1.91 18.59 -5.88
C HIS A 109 -1.44 19.45 -7.06
N TRP A 110 -0.58 18.91 -7.92
CA TRP A 110 -0.23 19.58 -9.18
C TRP A 110 -1.46 19.66 -10.10
N PRO A 111 -1.64 20.74 -10.89
CA PRO A 111 -2.64 20.78 -11.96
C PRO A 111 -2.49 19.64 -12.98
N ASP A 112 -3.60 19.13 -13.51
CA ASP A 112 -3.57 18.12 -14.59
C ASP A 112 -3.01 18.67 -15.91
N GLY A 113 -3.13 19.99 -16.10
CA GLY A 113 -2.68 20.74 -17.27
C GLY A 113 -1.43 21.59 -17.02
N PRO A 114 -1.36 22.79 -17.62
CA PRO A 114 -0.26 23.72 -17.40
C PRO A 114 -0.10 24.16 -15.93
N GLY A 115 1.15 24.39 -15.53
CA GLY A 115 1.48 24.90 -14.20
C GLY A 115 2.81 25.64 -14.18
N ILE A 116 3.33 25.91 -12.99
CA ILE A 116 4.59 26.65 -12.79
C ILE A 116 5.62 25.75 -12.11
N LEU A 117 6.72 25.48 -12.82
CA LEU A 117 7.97 25.06 -12.20
C LEU A 117 8.61 26.29 -11.56
N PHE A 118 8.62 26.34 -10.23
CA PHE A 118 9.22 27.42 -9.45
C PHE A 118 10.66 27.07 -9.04
N LEU A 119 11.58 27.99 -9.27
CA LEU A 119 12.98 27.91 -8.85
C LEU A 119 13.29 29.04 -7.87
N ASP A 120 13.80 28.69 -6.69
CA ASP A 120 14.32 29.63 -5.68
C ASP A 120 15.86 29.49 -5.68
N TYR A 121 16.56 30.56 -6.07
CA TYR A 121 18.01 30.69 -5.97
C TYR A 121 18.33 31.49 -4.70
N ASP A 122 19.15 30.92 -3.82
CA ASP A 122 19.80 31.64 -2.73
C ASP A 122 21.32 31.47 -2.86
N PRO A 123 22.11 32.55 -2.73
CA PRO A 123 23.56 32.52 -2.82
C PRO A 123 24.20 31.81 -1.62
N GLU A 124 25.42 31.32 -1.79
CA GLU A 124 26.25 30.81 -0.69
C GLU A 124 26.57 31.94 0.30
N ASP A 125 26.52 31.64 1.60
CA ASP A 125 26.78 32.64 2.64
C ASP A 125 28.18 33.24 2.51
N GLY A 126 28.24 34.58 2.46
CA GLY A 126 29.49 35.33 2.28
C GLY A 126 29.99 35.45 0.83
N LYS A 127 29.37 34.81 -0.16
CA LYS A 127 29.70 35.01 -1.58
C LYS A 127 28.83 36.09 -2.23
N THR A 128 29.40 36.75 -3.24
CA THR A 128 28.66 37.65 -4.13
C THR A 128 27.55 36.86 -4.84
N PRO A 129 26.28 37.31 -4.80
CA PRO A 129 25.20 36.67 -5.53
C PRO A 129 25.43 36.78 -7.05
N LEU A 130 24.99 35.76 -7.81
CA LEU A 130 24.93 35.87 -9.27
C LEU A 130 23.99 37.01 -9.65
N THR A 131 24.37 37.81 -10.65
CA THR A 131 23.42 38.72 -11.30
C THR A 131 22.32 37.92 -12.02
N ARG A 132 21.21 38.58 -12.36
CA ARG A 132 20.14 37.99 -13.19
C ARG A 132 20.67 37.31 -14.45
N VAL A 133 21.61 37.96 -15.14
CA VAL A 133 22.16 37.48 -16.41
C VAL A 133 22.98 36.21 -16.20
N GLU A 134 23.84 36.19 -15.18
CA GLU A 134 24.65 35.01 -14.84
C GLU A 134 23.79 33.84 -14.35
N LEU A 135 22.75 34.10 -13.55
CA LEU A 135 21.78 33.08 -13.14
C LEU A 135 21.03 32.49 -14.34
N HIS A 136 20.61 33.31 -15.30
CA HIS A 136 19.92 32.84 -16.49
C HIS A 136 20.85 32.04 -17.41
N GLU A 137 22.08 32.49 -17.67
CA GLU A 137 23.03 31.71 -18.47
C GLU A 137 23.46 30.40 -17.76
N ALA A 138 23.54 30.37 -16.43
CA ALA A 138 23.72 29.13 -15.66
C ALA A 138 22.51 28.19 -15.77
N LEU A 139 21.28 28.70 -15.76
CA LEU A 139 20.09 27.88 -16.02
C LEU A 139 20.04 27.38 -17.47
N TYR A 140 20.46 28.19 -18.45
CA TYR A 140 20.49 27.81 -19.86
C TYR A 140 21.60 26.81 -20.19
N SER A 141 22.75 26.84 -19.52
CA SER A 141 23.80 25.84 -19.73
C SER A 141 23.37 24.44 -19.24
N VAL A 142 22.52 24.39 -18.20
CA VAL A 142 21.95 23.15 -17.65
C VAL A 142 20.71 22.70 -18.44
N TRP A 143 19.84 23.62 -18.87
CA TRP A 143 18.63 23.34 -19.65
C TRP A 143 18.48 24.29 -20.85
N PRO A 144 19.18 24.03 -21.96
CA PRO A 144 19.23 24.96 -23.11
C PRO A 144 17.88 25.33 -23.71
N ALA A 145 16.89 24.42 -23.65
CA ALA A 145 15.53 24.67 -24.13
C ALA A 145 14.87 25.86 -23.42
N LEU A 146 15.14 26.09 -22.12
CA LEU A 146 14.54 27.19 -21.34
C LEU A 146 14.78 28.57 -21.98
N LYS A 147 15.90 28.75 -22.68
CA LYS A 147 16.25 29.99 -23.39
C LYS A 147 15.24 30.38 -24.49
N LEU A 148 14.44 29.43 -24.98
CA LEU A 148 13.43 29.62 -26.03
C LEU A 148 11.99 29.63 -25.50
N HIS A 149 11.79 29.42 -24.20
CA HIS A 149 10.47 29.26 -23.58
C HIS A 149 10.17 30.36 -22.54
N PRO A 150 8.88 30.63 -22.23
CA PRO A 150 8.49 31.66 -21.29
C PRO A 150 9.07 31.41 -19.90
N HIS A 151 9.52 32.47 -19.23
CA HIS A 151 9.82 32.46 -17.80
C HIS A 151 9.79 33.86 -17.22
N ILE A 152 9.51 33.96 -15.92
CA ILE A 152 9.39 35.23 -15.19
C ILE A 152 10.49 35.29 -14.13
N TRP A 153 11.24 36.39 -14.06
CA TRP A 153 12.25 36.64 -13.03
C TRP A 153 11.84 37.75 -12.06
N ILE A 154 12.17 37.59 -10.76
CA ILE A 154 12.06 38.65 -9.75
C ILE A 154 13.05 38.41 -8.58
N PRO A 155 13.62 39.45 -7.93
CA PRO A 155 14.36 39.29 -6.68
C PRO A 155 13.48 38.76 -5.55
N SER A 156 14.08 37.98 -4.64
CA SER A 156 13.39 37.40 -3.48
C SER A 156 12.89 38.47 -2.49
N ALA A 157 11.95 38.08 -1.64
CA ALA A 157 11.28 39.00 -0.71
C ALA A 157 12.20 39.65 0.34
N SER A 158 13.45 39.19 0.51
CA SER A 158 14.44 39.78 1.43
C SER A 158 15.63 40.44 0.72
N SER A 159 15.40 40.94 -0.49
CA SER A 159 16.34 41.69 -1.33
C SER A 159 15.86 43.14 -1.51
N CYS A 160 16.74 44.01 -2.02
CA CYS A 160 16.45 45.42 -2.36
C CYS A 160 15.92 46.26 -1.17
N ILE A 161 16.62 46.21 -0.04
CA ILE A 161 16.31 46.99 1.18
C ILE A 161 17.19 48.24 1.23
N TYR A 162 16.56 49.39 1.47
CA TYR A 162 17.19 50.70 1.51
C TYR A 162 16.88 51.41 2.83
N ARG A 163 17.77 52.35 3.19
CA ARG A 163 17.45 53.41 4.15
C ARG A 163 16.51 54.42 3.52
N GLU A 164 15.42 54.73 4.22
CA GLU A 164 14.44 55.74 3.80
C GLU A 164 15.01 57.17 3.91
N ASP A 165 15.86 57.41 4.91
CA ASP A 165 16.44 58.72 5.22
C ASP A 165 17.64 59.11 4.32
N THR A 166 18.55 58.17 4.05
CA THR A 166 19.75 58.42 3.23
C THR A 166 19.63 57.94 1.79
N GLY A 167 18.67 57.07 1.48
CA GLY A 167 18.58 56.37 0.21
C GLY A 167 19.65 55.29 -0.01
N GLU A 168 20.48 54.99 0.99
CA GLU A 168 21.55 53.98 0.96
C GLU A 168 21.00 52.57 0.77
N GLU A 169 21.62 51.78 -0.12
CA GLU A 169 21.27 50.37 -0.33
C GLU A 169 21.93 49.50 0.75
N LEU A 170 21.17 49.13 1.79
CA LEU A 170 21.67 48.23 2.84
C LEU A 170 21.73 46.76 2.40
N ARG A 171 20.93 46.37 1.39
CA ARG A 171 20.92 45.01 0.84
C ARG A 171 20.31 44.95 -0.55
N GLY A 172 21.13 44.72 -1.58
CA GLY A 172 20.66 44.56 -2.95
C GLY A 172 20.04 43.21 -3.29
N VAL A 173 20.16 42.79 -4.54
CA VAL A 173 19.66 41.49 -5.03
C VAL A 173 20.51 40.37 -4.46
N MET A 174 19.91 39.54 -3.60
CA MET A 174 20.57 38.39 -2.98
C MET A 174 19.96 37.10 -3.50
N GLY A 175 18.82 36.68 -2.93
CA GLY A 175 18.04 35.58 -3.48
C GLY A 175 17.21 36.04 -4.69
N GLN A 176 16.91 35.12 -5.59
CA GLN A 176 16.23 35.35 -6.88
C GLN A 176 15.24 34.24 -7.18
N ARG A 177 14.19 34.56 -7.93
CA ARG A 177 13.11 33.62 -8.26
C ARG A 177 12.86 33.57 -9.74
N VAL A 178 12.70 32.35 -10.26
CA VAL A 178 12.32 32.09 -11.64
C VAL A 178 11.08 31.23 -11.67
N TYR A 179 10.02 31.70 -12.34
CA TYR A 179 8.78 30.97 -12.54
C TYR A 179 8.68 30.54 -14.00
N ILE A 180 8.61 29.24 -14.25
CA ILE A 180 8.66 28.66 -15.59
C ILE A 180 7.31 27.99 -15.90
N PRO A 181 6.49 28.55 -16.79
CA PRO A 181 5.30 27.90 -17.33
C PRO A 181 5.64 26.59 -18.05
N VAL A 182 5.11 25.48 -17.53
CA VAL A 182 5.25 24.13 -18.10
C VAL A 182 3.94 23.65 -18.71
N LEU A 183 4.01 22.83 -19.76
CA LEU A 183 2.82 22.27 -20.43
C LEU A 183 2.02 21.29 -19.57
N LYS A 184 2.69 20.57 -18.65
CA LYS A 184 2.08 19.59 -17.73
C LYS A 184 2.75 19.67 -16.36
N ALA A 185 2.00 20.08 -15.33
CA ALA A 185 2.56 20.26 -14.00
C ALA A 185 2.98 18.94 -13.32
N GLY A 186 2.34 17.81 -13.66
CA GLY A 186 2.74 16.48 -13.17
C GLY A 186 4.18 16.04 -13.49
N GLY A 187 4.90 16.76 -14.37
CA GLY A 187 6.32 16.53 -14.63
C GLY A 187 7.30 17.34 -13.74
N ILE A 188 6.79 18.24 -12.89
CA ILE A 188 7.59 19.22 -12.14
C ILE A 188 8.61 18.57 -11.21
N GLU A 189 8.22 17.58 -10.40
CA GLU A 189 9.11 16.96 -9.40
C GLU A 189 10.30 16.24 -10.06
N ARG A 190 10.05 15.49 -11.15
CA ARG A 190 11.11 14.90 -11.99
C ARG A 190 12.01 16.02 -12.54
N CYS A 191 11.41 17.05 -13.13
CA CYS A 191 12.16 18.12 -13.79
C CYS A 191 13.08 18.87 -12.83
N GLY A 192 12.56 19.27 -11.66
CA GLY A 192 13.32 19.94 -10.62
C GLY A 192 14.49 19.09 -10.10
N LYS A 193 14.26 17.79 -9.86
CA LYS A 193 15.32 16.85 -9.48
C LYS A 193 16.40 16.76 -10.58
N LYS A 194 16.02 16.63 -11.85
CA LYS A 194 16.98 16.54 -12.96
C LYS A 194 17.72 17.85 -13.23
N LEU A 195 17.09 19.00 -12.99
CA LEU A 195 17.71 20.32 -13.11
C LEU A 195 18.80 20.50 -12.04
N PHE A 196 18.54 20.05 -10.81
CA PHE A 196 19.51 20.05 -9.72
C PHE A 196 20.68 19.08 -9.98
N GLU A 197 20.38 17.85 -10.41
CA GLU A 197 21.41 16.84 -10.75
C GLU A 197 22.30 17.29 -11.93
N ARG A 198 21.73 17.87 -12.99
CA ARG A 198 22.49 18.42 -14.11
C ARG A 198 23.24 19.71 -13.72
N GLY A 199 22.70 20.49 -12.78
CA GLY A 199 23.40 21.63 -12.18
C GLY A 199 24.69 21.26 -11.45
N TRP A 200 24.73 20.07 -10.80
CA TRP A 200 25.97 19.51 -10.25
C TRP A 200 27.01 19.20 -11.33
N ILE A 201 26.61 18.52 -12.42
CA ILE A 201 27.49 18.18 -13.54
C ILE A 201 28.03 19.45 -14.22
N ALA A 202 27.21 20.49 -14.34
CA ALA A 202 27.61 21.81 -14.86
C ALA A 202 28.48 22.64 -13.88
N GLY A 203 28.88 22.11 -12.72
CA GLY A 203 29.78 22.75 -11.77
C GLY A 203 29.13 23.73 -10.77
N PHE A 204 27.79 23.79 -10.72
CA PHE A 204 27.06 24.65 -9.75
C PHE A 204 26.72 23.93 -8.43
N GLY A 205 27.07 22.65 -8.31
CA GLY A 205 26.86 21.85 -7.11
C GLY A 205 27.93 22.06 -6.03
N ARG A 206 27.54 22.04 -4.76
CA ARG A 206 28.45 22.15 -3.61
C ARG A 206 27.89 21.50 -2.35
N PHE A 207 28.74 21.31 -1.34
CA PHE A 207 28.30 21.03 0.03
C PHE A 207 28.60 22.22 0.92
N ASP A 208 27.58 22.71 1.65
CA ASP A 208 27.74 23.64 2.76
C ASP A 208 27.85 22.82 4.07
N VAL A 209 28.53 23.33 5.10
CA VAL A 209 28.71 22.63 6.38
C VAL A 209 27.80 23.25 7.44
N SER A 210 26.96 22.45 8.12
CA SER A 210 26.07 22.92 9.19
C SER A 210 26.83 23.29 10.48
N LYS A 211 26.13 23.78 11.52
CA LYS A 211 26.77 24.07 12.81
C LYS A 211 27.24 22.78 13.48
N SER A 212 26.49 21.70 13.36
CA SER A 212 26.89 20.36 13.80
C SER A 212 27.91 19.67 12.87
N GLY A 213 28.30 20.28 11.74
CA GLY A 213 29.22 19.66 10.79
C GLY A 213 28.57 18.73 9.76
N ALA A 214 27.23 18.68 9.67
CA ALA A 214 26.54 17.92 8.64
C ALA A 214 26.76 18.54 7.25
N LEU A 215 26.89 17.70 6.21
CA LEU A 215 27.11 18.13 4.83
C LEU A 215 25.77 18.37 4.11
N LEU A 216 25.48 19.64 3.84
CA LEU A 216 24.24 20.11 3.21
C LEU A 216 24.42 20.16 1.70
N GLU A 217 23.74 19.27 0.96
CA GLU A 217 23.84 19.24 -0.50
C GLU A 217 23.12 20.45 -1.12
N ARG A 218 23.86 21.25 -1.90
CA ARG A 218 23.36 22.47 -2.58
C ARG A 218 23.68 22.44 -4.06
N SER A 219 22.93 23.23 -4.82
CA SER A 219 23.18 23.54 -6.23
C SER A 219 22.68 24.97 -6.52
N LEU A 220 22.44 25.28 -7.79
CA LEU A 220 21.87 26.56 -8.25
C LEU A 220 20.44 26.84 -7.72
N ILE A 221 19.72 25.80 -7.28
CA ILE A 221 18.30 25.86 -6.87
C ILE A 221 18.06 25.00 -5.63
N ASP A 222 17.06 25.35 -4.81
CA ASP A 222 16.59 24.51 -3.70
C ASP A 222 15.67 23.38 -4.20
N LEU A 223 15.95 22.13 -3.82
CA LEU A 223 15.07 20.97 -4.10
C LEU A 223 13.78 20.99 -3.28
N ALA A 224 13.77 21.63 -2.11
CA ALA A 224 12.63 21.59 -1.19
C ALA A 224 11.41 22.38 -1.69
N VAL A 225 11.52 23.09 -2.83
CA VAL A 225 10.42 23.86 -3.42
C VAL A 225 9.46 23.03 -4.27
N PHE A 226 9.88 21.84 -4.72
CA PHE A 226 9.08 20.96 -5.58
C PHE A 226 8.06 20.13 -4.78
N GLN A 227 7.14 20.82 -4.11
CA GLN A 227 6.05 20.21 -3.35
C GLN A 227 4.76 21.02 -3.62
N PRO A 228 3.62 20.38 -3.96
CA PRO A 228 2.43 21.10 -4.40
C PRO A 228 1.82 22.00 -3.31
N GLU A 229 2.10 21.73 -2.04
CA GLU A 229 1.66 22.49 -0.87
C GLU A 229 2.69 23.54 -0.38
N ARG A 230 3.85 23.65 -1.03
CA ARG A 230 4.93 24.58 -0.63
C ARG A 230 4.50 26.03 -0.80
N LEU A 231 4.89 26.88 0.15
CA LEU A 231 4.69 28.33 0.08
C LEU A 231 5.92 29.02 -0.52
N ASP A 232 5.72 29.79 -1.59
CA ASP A 232 6.62 30.85 -2.01
C ASP A 232 6.19 32.18 -1.39
N TYR A 233 7.05 32.73 -0.54
CA TYR A 233 6.87 34.02 0.10
C TYR A 233 7.27 35.15 -0.88
N ALA A 234 6.48 35.36 -1.93
CA ALA A 234 6.72 36.35 -2.98
C ALA A 234 6.37 37.81 -2.60
N GLY A 235 5.51 38.02 -1.61
CA GLY A 235 4.90 39.31 -1.26
C GLY A 235 5.77 40.35 -0.54
N GLY A 236 7.08 40.35 -0.78
CA GLY A 236 8.01 41.32 -0.21
C GLY A 236 8.23 41.20 1.30
N ALA A 237 9.01 42.11 1.87
CA ALA A 237 9.27 42.20 3.30
C ALA A 237 8.52 43.37 3.95
N VAL A 238 8.08 43.19 5.20
CA VAL A 238 7.70 44.33 6.04
C VAL A 238 8.97 44.97 6.58
N CYS A 239 9.21 46.22 6.19
CA CYS A 239 10.33 47.00 6.69
C CYS A 239 9.94 47.72 8.00
N GLY A 240 10.84 47.74 8.97
CA GLY A 240 10.73 48.52 10.20
C GLY A 240 10.97 50.02 9.95
N PRO A 241 10.84 50.87 10.99
CA PRO A 241 11.01 52.32 10.86
C PRO A 241 12.36 52.71 10.23
N GLY A 242 12.33 53.62 9.26
CA GLY A 242 13.52 54.11 8.54
C GLY A 242 14.07 53.17 7.46
N LEU A 243 13.37 52.07 7.17
CA LEU A 243 13.69 51.13 6.09
C LEU A 243 12.56 51.05 5.07
N GLU A 244 12.92 50.91 3.80
CA GLU A 244 11.98 50.61 2.72
C GLU A 244 12.51 49.51 1.79
N GLN A 245 11.62 48.92 0.98
CA GLN A 245 11.97 47.90 -0.01
C GLN A 245 11.65 48.39 -1.43
N ARG A 246 12.69 48.55 -2.26
CA ARG A 246 12.57 49.02 -3.65
C ARG A 246 12.83 47.86 -4.63
N ARG A 247 11.98 46.83 -4.61
CA ARG A 247 12.09 45.68 -5.55
C ARG A 247 11.71 46.11 -6.98
N PRO A 248 12.46 45.69 -8.02
CA PRO A 248 12.06 45.90 -9.40
C PRO A 248 10.79 45.11 -9.74
N LYS A 249 10.09 45.52 -10.80
CA LYS A 249 8.96 44.76 -11.36
C LYS A 249 9.42 43.39 -11.86
N ALA A 250 8.51 42.42 -11.84
CA ALA A 250 8.73 41.13 -12.47
C ALA A 250 9.01 41.31 -13.97
N GLU A 251 10.03 40.61 -14.47
CA GLU A 251 10.44 40.65 -15.87
C GLU A 251 10.06 39.36 -16.57
N ILE A 252 9.53 39.45 -17.79
CA ILE A 252 9.02 38.32 -18.56
C ILE A 252 9.91 38.11 -19.79
N PHE A 253 10.39 36.89 -19.96
CA PHE A 253 11.18 36.47 -21.10
C PHE A 253 10.33 35.57 -22.00
N ASN A 254 10.53 35.65 -23.32
CA ASN A 254 9.90 34.79 -24.33
C ASN A 254 8.36 34.66 -24.19
N SER A 255 7.65 35.73 -23.82
CA SER A 255 6.23 35.70 -23.42
C SER A 255 5.28 34.99 -24.40
N ASP A 256 5.59 35.07 -25.70
CA ASP A 256 4.73 34.64 -26.79
C ASP A 256 5.06 33.21 -27.27
N ALA A 257 6.10 32.59 -26.69
CA ALA A 257 6.47 31.21 -26.96
C ALA A 257 5.53 30.21 -26.25
N GLN A 258 5.49 28.97 -26.74
CA GLN A 258 4.75 27.90 -26.06
C GLN A 258 5.38 27.60 -24.70
N PHE A 259 4.60 27.07 -23.75
CA PHE A 259 5.14 26.61 -22.47
C PHE A 259 6.11 25.43 -22.69
N ILE A 260 7.06 25.24 -21.77
CA ILE A 260 8.09 24.20 -21.93
C ILE A 260 7.56 22.81 -21.58
N ASP A 261 7.99 21.79 -22.32
CA ASP A 261 7.81 20.40 -21.92
C ASP A 261 8.94 19.98 -20.96
N THR A 262 8.59 19.58 -19.74
CA THR A 262 9.55 19.10 -18.72
C THR A 262 10.38 17.89 -19.19
N ARG A 263 9.93 17.17 -20.21
CA ARG A 263 10.65 16.04 -20.83
C ARG A 263 11.81 16.47 -21.73
N THR A 264 11.88 17.75 -22.12
CA THR A 264 13.04 18.30 -22.86
C THR A 264 14.31 18.29 -22.01
N LEU A 265 14.18 18.31 -20.67
CA LEU A 265 15.27 18.00 -19.77
C LEU A 265 15.40 16.48 -19.65
N ALA A 266 16.38 15.92 -20.35
CA ALA A 266 16.64 14.48 -20.38
C ALA A 266 17.07 13.95 -19.00
N ASP A 267 16.75 12.68 -18.72
CA ASP A 267 17.33 11.97 -17.58
C ASP A 267 18.84 11.80 -17.73
N LEU A 268 19.54 11.46 -16.65
CA LEU A 268 20.97 11.16 -16.72
C LEU A 268 21.19 9.78 -17.34
N THR A 269 22.20 9.68 -18.20
CA THR A 269 22.79 8.42 -18.64
C THR A 269 23.52 7.70 -17.48
N PRO A 270 23.84 6.40 -17.61
CA PRO A 270 24.65 5.69 -16.62
C PRO A 270 26.02 6.33 -16.37
N ASP A 271 26.65 6.88 -17.42
CA ASP A 271 27.95 7.54 -17.32
C ASP A 271 27.84 8.90 -16.62
N GLU A 272 26.87 9.76 -16.97
CA GLU A 272 26.59 11.00 -16.24
C GLU A 272 26.23 10.73 -14.76
N THR A 273 25.57 9.62 -14.47
CA THR A 273 25.24 9.21 -13.09
C THR A 273 26.51 8.85 -12.31
N LYS A 274 27.48 8.20 -12.96
CA LYS A 274 28.79 7.87 -12.38
C LYS A 274 29.67 9.12 -12.22
N GLU A 275 29.65 10.03 -13.18
CA GLU A 275 30.31 11.33 -13.10
C GLU A 275 29.78 12.17 -11.93
N LEU A 276 28.46 12.30 -11.81
CA LEU A 276 27.80 13.00 -10.71
C LEU A 276 28.20 12.43 -9.34
N ALA A 277 28.29 11.11 -9.21
CA ALA A 277 28.78 10.47 -7.98
C ALA A 277 30.23 10.87 -7.67
N GLY A 278 31.12 10.81 -8.67
CA GLY A 278 32.52 11.22 -8.53
C GLY A 278 32.69 12.70 -8.14
N LEU A 279 31.92 13.61 -8.75
CA LEU A 279 31.92 15.03 -8.41
C LEU A 279 31.47 15.28 -6.97
N LYS A 280 30.40 14.61 -6.52
CA LYS A 280 29.94 14.70 -5.12
C LYS A 280 30.97 14.16 -4.14
N ASP A 281 31.62 13.05 -4.44
CA ASP A 281 32.63 12.47 -3.55
C ASP A 281 33.89 13.33 -3.44
N GLN A 282 34.33 13.97 -4.52
CA GLN A 282 35.39 14.98 -4.48
C GLN A 282 34.99 16.19 -3.63
N ALA A 283 33.77 16.71 -3.80
CA ALA A 283 33.27 17.83 -3.02
C ALA A 283 33.14 17.52 -1.51
N ARG A 284 32.71 16.29 -1.16
CA ARG A 284 32.70 15.79 0.24
C ARG A 284 34.10 15.75 0.83
N GLN A 285 35.07 15.21 0.09
CA GLN A 285 36.47 15.13 0.54
C GLN A 285 37.07 16.52 0.77
N ALA A 286 36.80 17.49 -0.11
CA ALA A 286 37.25 18.87 0.03
C ALA A 286 36.71 19.57 1.31
N LYS A 287 35.51 19.20 1.77
CA LYS A 287 34.90 19.74 3.00
C LYS A 287 35.26 18.98 4.28
N ARG A 288 35.98 17.85 4.20
CA ARG A 288 36.26 16.97 5.34
C ARG A 288 36.91 17.69 6.53
N THR A 289 37.95 18.51 6.30
CA THR A 289 38.63 19.23 7.39
C THR A 289 37.72 20.25 8.08
N GLU A 290 36.83 20.90 7.32
CA GLU A 290 35.85 21.86 7.87
C GLU A 290 34.79 21.13 8.71
N VAL A 291 34.31 19.97 8.25
CA VAL A 291 33.43 19.06 9.00
C VAL A 291 34.09 18.63 10.32
N GLU A 292 35.33 18.12 10.27
CA GLU A 292 36.07 17.66 11.46
C GLU A 292 36.31 18.80 12.48
N ILE A 293 36.40 20.06 12.03
CA ILE A 293 36.49 21.24 12.91
C ILE A 293 35.12 21.54 13.54
N ARG A 294 34.05 21.66 12.73
CA ARG A 294 32.69 21.96 13.23
C ARG A 294 32.16 20.91 14.19
N GLN A 295 32.42 19.63 13.91
CA GLN A 295 32.07 18.53 14.81
C GLN A 295 32.77 18.65 16.16
N LYS A 296 34.06 19.05 16.20
CA LYS A 296 34.79 19.28 17.46
C LYS A 296 34.28 20.50 18.21
N GLU A 297 34.02 21.61 17.52
CA GLU A 297 33.42 22.81 18.13
C GLU A 297 32.07 22.46 18.80
N TRP A 298 31.19 21.77 18.08
CA TRP A 298 29.90 21.31 18.58
C TRP A 298 30.03 20.35 19.77
N VAL A 299 30.95 19.38 19.72
CA VAL A 299 31.18 18.42 20.82
C VAL A 299 31.65 19.14 22.09
N GLU A 300 32.59 20.09 22.01
CA GLU A 300 33.09 20.80 23.19
C GLU A 300 32.07 21.79 23.77
N GLU A 301 31.25 22.43 22.92
CA GLU A 301 30.10 23.25 23.35
C GLU A 301 29.11 22.40 24.18
N ARG A 302 28.66 21.26 23.63
CA ARG A 302 27.75 20.33 24.32
C ARG A 302 28.35 19.70 25.57
N LEU A 303 29.63 19.38 25.55
CA LEU A 303 30.34 18.84 26.71
C LEU A 303 30.37 19.84 27.86
N THR A 304 30.56 21.13 27.56
CA THR A 304 30.51 22.21 28.54
C THR A 304 29.11 22.32 29.18
N GLU A 305 28.05 22.42 28.36
CA GLU A 305 26.64 22.44 28.83
C GLU A 305 26.27 21.21 29.69
N ALA A 306 26.86 20.05 29.39
CA ALA A 306 26.59 18.81 30.10
C ALA A 306 27.32 18.75 31.45
N LEU A 307 28.60 19.16 31.51
CA LEU A 307 29.43 19.10 32.71
C LEU A 307 29.01 20.10 33.79
N GLU A 308 28.36 21.21 33.43
CA GLU A 308 27.73 22.12 34.41
C GLU A 308 26.73 21.39 35.31
N LYS A 309 25.95 20.45 34.74
CA LYS A 309 24.95 19.63 35.44
C LYS A 309 25.57 18.50 36.27
N VAL A 310 26.85 18.17 36.06
CA VAL A 310 27.54 17.06 36.74
C VAL A 310 28.18 17.56 38.04
N PRO A 311 27.94 16.90 39.20
CA PRO A 311 28.61 17.24 40.46
C PRO A 311 30.13 17.16 40.33
N GLU A 312 30.83 18.14 40.93
CA GLU A 312 32.25 18.40 40.71
C GLU A 312 33.15 17.17 40.85
N GLY A 313 32.99 16.39 41.93
CA GLY A 313 33.73 15.13 42.17
C GLY A 313 33.45 13.97 41.21
N ARG A 314 32.63 14.16 40.17
CA ARG A 314 32.41 13.20 39.06
C ARG A 314 32.70 13.78 37.68
N ARG A 315 33.07 15.07 37.55
CA ARG A 315 33.28 15.71 36.24
C ARG A 315 34.42 15.05 35.47
N GLU A 316 35.54 14.79 36.13
CA GLU A 316 36.71 14.16 35.51
C GLU A 316 36.39 12.76 34.95
N SER A 317 35.66 11.92 35.70
CA SER A 317 35.27 10.58 35.25
C SER A 317 34.22 10.58 34.14
N GLU A 318 33.27 11.53 34.15
CA GLU A 318 32.22 11.60 33.11
C GLU A 318 32.69 12.31 31.82
N THR A 319 33.72 13.15 31.86
CA THR A 319 34.20 13.93 30.71
C THR A 319 34.52 13.05 29.50
N ALA A 320 35.26 11.96 29.69
CA ALA A 320 35.63 11.06 28.60
C ALA A 320 34.40 10.33 28.00
N ARG A 321 33.44 9.95 28.84
CA ARG A 321 32.20 9.26 28.45
C ARG A 321 31.27 10.20 27.67
N LEU A 322 31.06 11.41 28.16
CA LEU A 322 30.21 12.41 27.51
C LEU A 322 30.80 12.83 26.16
N ARG A 323 32.13 13.01 26.07
CA ARG A 323 32.82 13.30 24.81
C ARG A 323 32.61 12.18 23.78
N ASP A 324 32.89 10.91 24.12
CA ASP A 324 32.64 9.76 23.22
C ASP A 324 31.17 9.68 22.76
N MET A 325 30.22 9.95 23.66
CA MET A 325 28.79 10.00 23.31
C MET A 325 28.48 11.08 22.26
N TYR A 326 28.92 12.33 22.49
CA TYR A 326 28.66 13.44 21.57
C TYR A 326 29.40 13.28 20.24
N THR A 327 30.64 12.78 20.27
CA THR A 327 31.40 12.41 19.06
C THR A 327 30.64 11.38 18.22
N ARG A 328 30.10 10.31 18.81
CA ARG A 328 29.31 9.31 18.07
C ARG A 328 27.96 9.82 17.58
N ALA A 329 27.35 10.77 18.30
CA ALA A 329 26.13 11.43 17.85
C ALA A 329 26.38 12.19 16.54
N VAL A 330 27.50 12.91 16.45
CA VAL A 330 27.80 13.81 15.32
C VAL A 330 28.55 13.14 14.15
N GLU A 331 29.38 12.13 14.42
CA GLU A 331 30.14 11.40 13.38
C GLU A 331 29.40 10.20 12.79
N GLN A 332 28.48 9.60 13.56
CA GLN A 332 27.88 8.30 13.22
C GLN A 332 26.34 8.30 13.24
N ASN A 333 25.71 9.42 13.60
CA ASN A 333 24.27 9.51 13.86
C ASN A 333 23.78 8.43 14.84
N ARG A 334 24.56 8.23 15.92
CA ARG A 334 24.28 7.25 16.97
C ARG A 334 24.04 7.94 18.30
N LEU A 335 22.79 7.97 18.73
CA LEU A 335 22.41 8.54 20.02
C LEU A 335 22.38 7.41 21.05
N PHE A 336 23.22 7.51 22.08
CA PHE A 336 23.30 6.52 23.15
C PHE A 336 22.34 6.85 24.30
N GLY A 337 22.09 5.89 25.19
CA GLY A 337 21.04 5.95 26.21
C GLY A 337 21.02 7.23 27.06
N ASP A 338 22.17 7.82 27.35
CA ASP A 338 22.28 9.03 28.18
C ASP A 338 22.05 10.35 27.43
N PHE A 339 21.88 10.31 26.10
CA PHE A 339 21.71 11.50 25.26
C PHE A 339 20.33 12.16 25.52
N GLU A 340 20.33 13.44 25.91
CA GLU A 340 19.10 14.22 26.14
C GLU A 340 18.43 14.60 24.80
N LEU A 341 17.16 14.25 24.63
CA LEU A 341 16.29 14.72 23.54
C LEU A 341 15.27 15.73 24.08
N LEU A 342 14.89 16.70 23.26
CA LEU A 342 13.90 17.73 23.60
C LEU A 342 12.56 17.45 22.92
N SER A 343 11.48 17.39 23.70
CA SER A 343 10.10 17.26 23.20
C SER A 343 9.20 18.33 23.79
N LYS A 344 8.46 19.04 22.93
CA LYS A 344 7.45 20.02 23.36
C LYS A 344 6.35 19.42 24.26
N LYS A 345 6.08 18.11 24.16
CA LYS A 345 5.03 17.42 24.96
C LYS A 345 5.56 16.84 26.27
N HIS A 346 6.84 16.45 26.30
CA HIS A 346 7.41 15.65 27.39
C HIS A 346 8.61 16.29 28.11
N GLY A 347 9.06 17.47 27.67
CA GLY A 347 10.26 18.13 28.19
C GLY A 347 11.53 17.46 27.68
N LYS A 348 12.54 17.37 28.54
CA LYS A 348 13.76 16.58 28.29
C LYS A 348 13.46 15.10 28.53
N VAL A 349 13.88 14.25 27.61
CA VAL A 349 13.75 12.79 27.68
C VAL A 349 15.05 12.19 27.18
N THR A 350 15.66 11.29 27.93
CA THR A 350 16.87 10.59 27.48
C THR A 350 16.52 9.51 26.45
N VAL A 351 17.46 9.14 25.58
CA VAL A 351 17.28 7.99 24.67
C VAL A 351 16.97 6.70 25.45
N GLY A 352 17.54 6.52 26.64
CA GLY A 352 17.28 5.41 27.54
C GLY A 352 15.82 5.37 27.99
N GLU A 353 15.31 6.45 28.58
CA GLU A 353 13.90 6.57 28.99
C GLU A 353 12.92 6.37 27.82
N LEU A 354 13.30 6.88 26.64
CA LEU A 354 12.55 6.74 25.41
C LEU A 354 12.49 5.29 24.93
N LEU A 355 13.60 4.54 25.00
CA LEU A 355 13.68 3.12 24.68
C LEU A 355 13.05 2.21 25.76
N ASP A 356 13.00 2.65 27.02
CA ASP A 356 12.33 1.95 28.11
C ASP A 356 10.79 2.08 28.04
N ASN A 357 10.28 3.12 27.40
CA ASN A 357 8.85 3.44 27.35
C ASN A 357 8.35 3.54 25.90
N ARG A 358 8.66 2.54 25.05
CA ARG A 358 8.38 2.59 23.59
C ARG A 358 6.91 2.86 23.25
N ASP A 359 5.94 2.23 23.93
CA ASP A 359 4.51 2.49 23.71
C ASP A 359 4.11 3.97 23.99
N LYS A 360 4.83 4.68 24.86
CA LYS A 360 4.59 6.10 25.20
C LYS A 360 5.21 7.07 24.19
N PHE A 361 6.33 6.69 23.58
CA PHE A 361 7.17 7.59 22.78
C PHE A 361 7.26 7.25 21.28
N HIS A 362 6.81 6.06 20.84
CA HIS A 362 6.69 5.72 19.42
C HIS A 362 5.75 6.72 18.71
N ASN A 363 6.16 7.19 17.53
CA ASN A 363 5.54 8.29 16.78
C ASN A 363 5.49 9.65 17.53
N GLY A 364 6.18 9.76 18.67
CA GLY A 364 6.37 11.01 19.41
C GLY A 364 7.20 12.03 18.63
N ARG A 365 6.98 13.33 18.90
CA ARG A 365 7.65 14.47 18.24
C ARG A 365 8.69 15.12 19.14
N PHE A 366 9.82 15.48 18.53
CA PHE A 366 11.02 16.02 19.16
C PHE A 366 11.61 17.16 18.32
N SER A 367 12.48 17.98 18.93
CA SER A 367 13.44 18.82 18.20
C SER A 367 14.46 17.96 17.44
N ASP A 368 15.24 18.57 16.56
CA ASP A 368 16.44 17.93 16.00
C ASP A 368 17.44 17.57 17.13
N PRO A 369 18.11 16.40 17.11
CA PRO A 369 19.05 16.01 18.16
C PRO A 369 20.34 16.85 18.22
N LEU A 370 20.82 17.34 17.09
CA LEU A 370 22.09 18.05 16.99
C LEU A 370 21.89 19.57 17.04
N GLU A 371 20.85 20.08 16.37
CA GLU A 371 20.47 21.49 16.28
C GLU A 371 19.03 21.75 16.79
N PRO A 372 18.74 21.65 18.12
CA PRO A 372 17.37 21.65 18.63
C PRO A 372 16.52 22.91 18.37
N ASP A 373 17.18 24.03 18.09
CA ASP A 373 16.57 25.33 17.78
C ASP A 373 16.39 25.54 16.26
N TYR A 374 16.66 24.52 15.43
CA TYR A 374 16.56 24.62 13.98
C TYR A 374 15.14 24.98 13.52
N GLY A 375 15.03 26.11 12.80
CA GLY A 375 13.80 26.54 12.14
C GLY A 375 12.63 26.90 13.07
N ASP A 376 12.91 27.14 14.37
CA ASP A 376 11.91 27.48 15.40
C ASP A 376 10.77 26.45 15.59
N ASP A 377 10.89 25.20 15.09
CA ASP A 377 9.88 24.14 15.30
C ASP A 377 10.41 22.93 16.11
N PRO A 378 10.12 22.85 17.43
CA PRO A 378 10.57 21.77 18.32
C PRO A 378 9.80 20.45 18.14
N ARG A 379 9.40 20.16 16.90
CA ARG A 379 8.64 18.97 16.47
C ARG A 379 9.17 18.42 15.14
N ILE A 380 10.28 18.96 14.64
CA ILE A 380 10.87 18.64 13.34
C ILE A 380 11.34 17.18 13.24
N ALA A 381 11.56 16.51 14.37
CA ALA A 381 11.91 15.09 14.42
C ALA A 381 10.80 14.21 15.01
N TRP A 382 10.84 12.93 14.68
CA TRP A 382 9.91 11.92 15.20
C TRP A 382 10.58 10.57 15.45
N ALA A 383 10.06 9.80 16.42
CA ALA A 383 10.70 8.58 16.93
C ALA A 383 10.03 7.29 16.42
N ASN A 384 10.74 6.48 15.61
CA ASN A 384 10.29 5.15 15.23
C ASN A 384 10.76 4.05 16.21
N LEU A 385 9.87 3.83 17.18
CA LEU A 385 9.81 2.76 18.18
C LEU A 385 10.19 1.34 17.68
N TYR A 386 9.48 0.83 16.67
CA TYR A 386 9.28 -0.61 16.44
C TYR A 386 9.67 -1.01 15.01
N THR A 387 10.98 -1.07 14.77
CA THR A 387 11.60 -1.21 13.44
C THR A 387 12.30 -2.55 13.27
N ASN A 388 12.44 -3.03 12.03
CA ASN A 388 13.32 -4.13 11.65
C ASN A 388 14.77 -3.64 11.63
N GLY A 389 15.39 -3.64 12.81
CA GLY A 389 16.70 -3.06 13.06
C GLY A 389 16.67 -2.16 14.29
N LYS A 390 17.68 -1.31 14.46
CA LYS A 390 17.75 -0.43 15.63
C LYS A 390 16.65 0.64 15.58
N PRO A 391 15.92 0.88 16.69
CA PRO A 391 15.00 2.01 16.80
C PRO A 391 15.69 3.31 16.40
N TYR A 392 14.95 4.23 15.80
CA TYR A 392 15.53 5.46 15.28
C TYR A 392 14.67 6.69 15.57
N LEU A 393 15.30 7.86 15.49
CA LEU A 393 14.64 9.15 15.44
C LEU A 393 15.00 9.78 14.09
N PHE A 394 13.99 10.18 13.33
CA PHE A 394 14.15 10.80 12.02
C PHE A 394 13.85 12.29 12.13
N SER A 395 14.83 13.13 11.80
CA SER A 395 14.68 14.59 11.77
C SER A 395 14.42 15.06 10.34
N HIS A 396 13.47 15.98 10.16
CA HIS A 396 13.26 16.67 8.88
C HIS A 396 14.17 17.90 8.70
N ALA A 397 15.08 18.18 9.64
CA ALA A 397 16.09 19.22 9.47
C ALA A 397 16.96 18.92 8.23
N HIS A 398 17.44 19.97 7.57
CA HIS A 398 18.46 19.88 6.51
C HIS A 398 18.13 19.00 5.28
N GLY A 399 16.90 18.51 5.15
CA GLY A 399 16.46 17.62 4.07
C GLY A 399 16.09 16.19 4.51
N GLY A 400 16.39 15.81 5.75
CA GLY A 400 16.04 14.50 6.31
C GLY A 400 17.25 13.69 6.79
N GLU A 401 17.33 13.42 8.10
CA GLU A 401 18.43 12.65 8.70
C GLU A 401 17.92 11.60 9.70
N LYS A 402 18.58 10.42 9.73
CA LYS A 402 18.17 9.26 10.54
C LYS A 402 19.20 8.97 11.64
N PHE A 403 18.80 9.23 12.87
CA PHE A 403 19.57 8.95 14.08
C PHE A 403 19.20 7.58 14.64
N THR A 404 20.15 6.65 14.67
CA THR A 404 19.94 5.35 15.31
C THR A 404 20.09 5.47 16.83
N LEU A 405 19.14 4.87 17.55
CA LEU A 405 19.08 4.90 19.01
C LEU A 405 19.71 3.62 19.56
N HIS A 406 20.68 3.78 20.46
CA HIS A 406 21.40 2.67 21.06
C HIS A 406 21.23 2.73 22.56
N ARG A 407 20.78 1.63 23.17
CA ARG A 407 20.95 1.47 24.61
C ARG A 407 22.44 1.29 24.90
N THR A 408 22.93 1.86 26.00
CA THR A 408 24.24 1.51 26.56
C THR A 408 24.27 0.00 26.81
N LEU A 409 25.30 -0.70 26.31
CA LEU A 409 25.40 -2.18 26.40
C LEU A 409 25.22 -2.60 27.86
N GLN A 410 24.12 -3.30 28.15
CA GLN A 410 23.88 -3.78 29.51
C GLN A 410 24.84 -4.91 29.84
N THR A 411 25.57 -4.75 30.95
CA THR A 411 26.39 -5.83 31.50
C THR A 411 25.52 -6.86 32.20
N ILE A 412 25.74 -8.14 31.89
CA ILE A 412 25.17 -9.29 32.57
C ILE A 412 26.31 -10.08 33.21
N ARG A 413 26.32 -10.10 34.54
CA ARG A 413 27.28 -10.90 35.32
C ARG A 413 26.79 -12.33 35.41
N ILE A 414 27.69 -13.26 35.12
CA ILE A 414 27.43 -14.70 35.13
C ILE A 414 27.76 -15.22 36.53
N GLU A 415 26.72 -15.48 37.30
CA GLU A 415 26.78 -15.96 38.68
C GLU A 415 26.19 -17.38 38.77
N GLY A 416 26.76 -18.23 39.63
CA GLY A 416 26.35 -19.63 39.74
C GLY A 416 25.00 -19.75 40.43
N GLY A 417 24.03 -20.37 39.76
CA GLY A 417 22.64 -20.53 40.24
C GLY A 417 21.63 -19.54 39.65
N GLU A 418 22.09 -18.41 39.10
CA GLU A 418 21.22 -17.31 38.63
C GLU A 418 20.71 -17.47 37.18
N LEU A 419 20.79 -18.66 36.57
CA LEU A 419 20.44 -18.87 35.16
C LEU A 419 19.01 -18.41 34.79
N PRO A 420 17.95 -18.68 35.57
CA PRO A 420 16.60 -18.19 35.24
C PRO A 420 16.53 -16.66 35.18
N ARG A 421 17.16 -15.97 36.15
CA ARG A 421 17.20 -14.51 36.23
C ARG A 421 18.05 -13.88 35.11
N MET A 422 19.13 -14.55 34.72
CA MET A 422 19.91 -14.16 33.53
C MET A 422 19.06 -14.28 32.26
N VAL A 423 18.31 -15.37 32.10
CA VAL A 423 17.41 -15.59 30.94
C VAL A 423 16.30 -14.54 30.90
N GLU A 424 15.64 -14.26 32.02
CA GLU A 424 14.62 -13.20 32.15
C GLU A 424 15.18 -11.84 31.73
N LYS A 425 16.33 -11.43 32.29
CA LYS A 425 16.99 -10.17 31.94
C LYS A 425 17.39 -10.11 30.46
N VAL A 426 17.84 -11.21 29.86
CA VAL A 426 18.16 -11.27 28.43
C VAL A 426 16.89 -11.18 27.58
N LEU A 427 15.81 -11.86 27.94
CA LEU A 427 14.53 -11.79 27.23
C LEU A 427 13.97 -10.37 27.22
N ASP A 428 14.05 -9.64 28.33
CA ASP A 428 13.63 -8.23 28.37
C ASP A 428 14.47 -7.36 27.43
N LEU A 429 15.79 -7.58 27.38
CA LEU A 429 16.68 -6.86 26.49
C LEU A 429 16.45 -7.23 25.01
N ILE A 430 16.06 -8.46 24.70
CA ILE A 430 15.58 -8.86 23.36
C ILE A 430 14.29 -8.11 22.99
N LYS A 431 13.31 -8.00 23.89
CA LYS A 431 12.07 -7.24 23.65
C LYS A 431 12.38 -5.77 23.32
N ILE A 432 13.35 -5.18 24.01
CA ILE A 432 13.81 -3.79 23.79
C ILE A 432 14.52 -3.63 22.44
N ASP A 433 15.40 -4.57 22.07
CA ASP A 433 16.09 -4.59 20.77
C ASP A 433 15.10 -4.73 19.60
N GLY A 434 14.07 -5.57 19.76
CA GLY A 434 12.97 -5.71 18.80
C GLY A 434 13.31 -6.47 17.51
N SER A 435 14.49 -7.12 17.44
CA SER A 435 14.91 -7.92 16.28
C SER A 435 14.23 -9.30 16.17
N LEU A 436 13.51 -9.71 17.22
CA LEU A 436 12.93 -11.05 17.36
C LEU A 436 11.43 -11.01 17.63
N PHE A 437 10.73 -11.97 17.01
CA PHE A 437 9.29 -12.14 17.03
C PHE A 437 8.93 -13.59 17.35
N ASP A 438 7.78 -13.80 18.01
CA ASP A 438 7.13 -15.11 18.07
C ASP A 438 6.33 -15.31 16.77
N ARG A 439 6.71 -16.30 15.95
CA ARG A 439 5.89 -16.77 14.84
C ARG A 439 5.45 -18.20 15.13
N GLY A 440 4.27 -18.34 15.73
CA GLY A 440 3.58 -19.62 15.89
C GLY A 440 4.30 -20.62 16.80
N GLY A 441 5.08 -20.13 17.77
CA GLY A 441 5.87 -20.94 18.69
C GLY A 441 7.34 -21.08 18.30
N GLU A 442 7.84 -20.29 17.34
CA GLU A 442 9.26 -20.22 16.98
C GLU A 442 9.79 -18.78 17.07
N LEU A 443 11.03 -18.65 17.57
CA LEU A 443 11.77 -17.40 17.48
C LEU A 443 12.11 -17.13 16.01
N THR A 444 11.65 -15.99 15.52
CA THR A 444 11.89 -15.55 14.14
C THR A 444 12.47 -14.15 14.09
N ARG A 445 13.29 -13.91 13.06
CA ARG A 445 13.88 -12.61 12.74
C ARG A 445 13.52 -12.24 11.31
N LEU A 446 13.55 -10.96 11.01
CA LEU A 446 13.38 -10.44 9.66
C LEU A 446 14.75 -10.09 9.07
N ALA A 447 14.94 -10.33 7.77
CA ALA A 447 16.10 -9.84 7.02
C ALA A 447 15.79 -9.86 5.51
N ALA A 448 16.29 -8.88 4.76
CA ALA A 448 16.21 -8.85 3.29
C ALA A 448 14.80 -9.16 2.71
N GLY A 449 13.74 -8.57 3.30
CA GLY A 449 12.36 -8.80 2.87
C GLY A 449 11.76 -10.18 3.22
N GLN A 450 12.44 -10.99 4.04
CA GLN A 450 12.10 -12.38 4.33
C GLN A 450 12.09 -12.71 5.84
N ILE A 451 11.34 -13.76 6.21
CA ILE A 451 11.24 -14.29 7.57
C ILE A 451 12.22 -15.46 7.73
N TYR A 452 13.07 -15.42 8.76
CA TYR A 452 14.00 -16.49 9.09
C TYR A 452 13.78 -17.02 10.51
N GLN A 453 13.93 -18.34 10.70
CA GLN A 453 14.07 -18.91 12.03
C GLN A 453 15.37 -18.43 12.69
N ALA A 454 15.29 -17.99 13.94
CA ALA A 454 16.47 -17.69 14.75
C ALA A 454 17.08 -19.00 15.26
N SER A 455 18.14 -19.48 14.60
CA SER A 455 18.89 -20.66 15.06
C SER A 455 19.67 -20.34 16.34
N GLN A 456 19.99 -21.37 17.15
CA GLN A 456 20.80 -21.20 18.37
C GLN A 456 22.13 -20.50 18.08
N ASN A 457 22.82 -20.84 16.98
CA ASN A 457 24.08 -20.20 16.60
C ASN A 457 23.90 -18.72 16.23
N TRP A 458 22.81 -18.36 15.54
CA TRP A 458 22.50 -16.97 15.24
C TRP A 458 22.14 -16.20 16.52
N LEU A 459 21.31 -16.77 17.39
CA LEU A 459 20.91 -16.17 18.66
C LEU A 459 22.12 -15.96 19.59
N LEU A 460 23.04 -16.91 19.67
CA LEU A 460 24.31 -16.79 20.38
C LEU A 460 25.13 -15.60 19.88
N SER A 461 25.33 -15.51 18.56
CA SER A 461 26.09 -14.40 17.95
C SER A 461 25.42 -13.05 18.13
N HIS A 462 24.08 -12.99 17.97
CA HIS A 462 23.29 -11.78 18.18
C HIS A 462 23.37 -11.29 19.62
N LEU A 463 23.21 -12.18 20.60
CA LEU A 463 23.26 -11.84 22.02
C LEU A 463 24.66 -11.40 22.48
N THR A 464 25.73 -12.04 21.99
CA THR A 464 27.11 -11.57 22.23
C THR A 464 27.36 -10.18 21.63
N GLY A 465 26.74 -9.84 20.50
CA GLY A 465 26.82 -8.50 19.91
C GLY A 465 25.92 -7.45 20.58
N LEU A 466 24.81 -7.88 21.18
CA LEU A 466 23.81 -7.02 21.81
C LEU A 466 24.13 -6.70 23.28
N LEU A 467 24.83 -7.59 23.98
CA LEU A 467 25.00 -7.56 25.45
C LEU A 467 26.44 -7.87 25.86
N ARG A 468 26.89 -7.25 26.96
CA ARG A 468 28.21 -7.52 27.54
C ARG A 468 28.09 -8.57 28.64
N PHE A 469 28.53 -9.80 28.40
CA PHE A 469 28.58 -10.82 29.44
C PHE A 469 29.91 -10.78 30.18
N GLU A 470 29.87 -10.89 31.51
CA GLU A 470 31.06 -10.90 32.37
C GLU A 470 31.06 -12.09 33.32
N LYS A 471 32.20 -12.78 33.43
CA LYS A 471 32.39 -13.89 34.38
C LYS A 471 33.52 -13.55 35.35
N PHE A 472 33.31 -13.81 36.63
CA PHE A 472 34.34 -13.57 37.64
C PHE A 472 35.49 -14.58 37.52
N ASN A 473 36.71 -14.08 37.31
CA ASN A 473 37.93 -14.87 37.30
C ASN A 473 38.51 -14.94 38.71
N LYS A 474 38.42 -16.12 39.35
CA LYS A 474 38.91 -16.33 40.72
C LYS A 474 40.43 -16.16 40.88
N THR A 475 41.21 -16.42 39.83
CA THR A 475 42.68 -16.32 39.85
C THR A 475 43.14 -14.87 39.82
N GLU A 476 42.58 -14.08 38.91
CA GLU A 476 42.92 -12.66 38.72
C GLU A 476 42.11 -11.71 39.61
N LYS A 477 41.07 -12.22 40.28
CA LYS A 477 40.10 -11.47 41.11
C LYS A 477 39.38 -10.34 40.36
N THR A 478 39.26 -10.46 39.04
CA THR A 478 38.63 -9.49 38.13
C THR A 478 37.44 -10.10 37.39
N TRP A 479 36.54 -9.23 36.91
CA TRP A 479 35.50 -9.63 35.95
C TRP A 479 36.07 -9.62 34.54
N LYS A 480 35.98 -10.75 33.83
CA LYS A 480 36.38 -10.86 32.42
C LYS A 480 35.16 -10.86 31.52
N VAL A 481 35.22 -10.09 30.43
CA VAL A 481 34.25 -10.17 29.34
C VAL A 481 34.36 -11.53 28.68
N VAL A 482 33.21 -12.13 28.37
CA VAL A 482 33.06 -13.42 27.69
C VAL A 482 31.88 -13.35 26.72
N ASP A 483 31.76 -14.33 25.84
CA ASP A 483 30.58 -14.49 24.98
C ASP A 483 29.32 -14.88 25.80
N CYS A 484 28.15 -14.73 25.17
CA CYS A 484 26.88 -15.18 25.74
C CYS A 484 26.96 -16.69 26.12
N PRO A 485 26.63 -17.09 27.36
CA PRO A 485 26.67 -18.50 27.74
C PRO A 485 25.66 -19.35 26.97
N LEU A 486 26.10 -20.47 26.39
CA LEU A 486 25.23 -21.39 25.64
C LEU A 486 23.96 -21.84 26.41
N PRO A 487 23.98 -22.08 27.74
CA PRO A 487 22.75 -22.41 28.48
C PRO A 487 21.67 -21.33 28.43
N VAL A 488 22.04 -20.04 28.32
CA VAL A 488 21.08 -18.94 28.17
C VAL A 488 20.36 -19.06 26.81
N VAL A 489 21.13 -19.32 25.75
CA VAL A 489 20.62 -19.51 24.39
C VAL A 489 19.71 -20.74 24.29
N GLN A 490 20.08 -21.83 24.97
CA GLN A 490 19.30 -23.08 25.02
C GLN A 490 17.96 -22.86 25.70
N VAL A 491 17.95 -22.35 26.94
CA VAL A 491 16.69 -22.08 27.68
C VAL A 491 15.80 -21.10 26.89
N ILE A 492 16.35 -20.01 26.36
CA ILE A 492 15.58 -19.08 25.52
C ILE A 492 15.00 -19.79 24.28
N SER A 493 15.71 -20.72 23.64
CA SER A 493 15.20 -21.45 22.48
C SER A 493 14.06 -22.44 22.81
N GLU A 494 13.98 -22.86 24.07
CA GLU A 494 13.08 -23.90 24.60
C GLU A 494 11.86 -23.33 25.34
N SER A 495 11.93 -22.10 25.86
CA SER A 495 10.83 -21.33 26.51
C SER A 495 9.68 -20.90 25.57
N GLN A 496 9.24 -21.80 24.68
CA GLN A 496 8.14 -21.57 23.74
C GLN A 496 6.84 -21.21 24.48
N GLY A 497 6.34 -20.00 24.24
CA GLY A 497 5.13 -19.46 24.88
C GLY A 497 5.40 -18.54 26.08
N GLU A 498 6.63 -18.50 26.60
CA GLU A 498 7.01 -17.67 27.76
C GLU A 498 7.70 -16.35 27.35
N TRP A 499 8.24 -16.28 26.12
CA TRP A 499 9.06 -15.16 25.63
C TRP A 499 8.42 -13.78 25.74
N SER A 500 7.08 -13.70 25.67
CA SER A 500 6.33 -12.43 25.63
C SER A 500 6.79 -11.47 24.51
N LEU A 501 7.18 -12.01 23.36
CA LEU A 501 7.58 -11.26 22.16
C LEU A 501 6.37 -10.89 21.29
N PRO A 502 6.48 -9.88 20.41
CA PRO A 502 5.44 -9.55 19.45
C PRO A 502 5.15 -10.71 18.49
N LYS A 503 3.88 -10.91 18.13
CA LYS A 503 3.43 -12.04 17.29
C LYS A 503 3.45 -11.67 15.81
N LEU A 504 4.31 -12.33 15.03
CA LEU A 504 4.47 -12.04 13.61
C LEU A 504 3.52 -12.86 12.73
N ALA A 505 2.42 -12.24 12.31
CA ALA A 505 1.48 -12.80 11.34
C ALA A 505 2.08 -12.87 9.92
N GLY A 506 2.95 -11.94 9.55
CA GLY A 506 3.63 -11.94 8.26
C GLY A 506 4.46 -10.68 8.01
N MET A 507 5.24 -10.68 6.93
CA MET A 507 6.03 -9.54 6.49
C MET A 507 5.51 -9.04 5.14
N ILE A 508 5.27 -7.74 5.00
CA ILE A 508 4.76 -7.10 3.79
C ILE A 508 5.75 -6.04 3.30
N THR A 509 5.74 -5.78 1.99
CA THR A 509 6.73 -4.93 1.28
C THR A 509 6.05 -3.82 0.45
N ALA A 510 4.84 -3.47 0.85
CA ALA A 510 4.03 -2.36 0.34
C ALA A 510 2.84 -2.17 1.29
N PRO A 511 2.20 -0.98 1.32
CA PRO A 511 1.05 -0.73 2.16
C PRO A 511 -0.15 -1.65 1.88
N ILE A 512 -0.96 -1.87 2.91
CA ILE A 512 -2.11 -2.78 2.91
C ILE A 512 -3.29 -2.15 3.67
N MET A 513 -4.51 -2.62 3.45
CA MET A 513 -5.70 -2.25 4.24
C MET A 513 -6.02 -3.36 5.24
N ALA A 514 -6.20 -3.00 6.51
CA ALA A 514 -6.65 -3.89 7.58
C ALA A 514 -8.17 -4.15 7.51
N LEU A 515 -8.67 -5.07 8.34
CA LEU A 515 -10.06 -5.55 8.31
C LEU A 515 -11.11 -4.49 8.72
N ASP A 516 -10.67 -3.39 9.31
CA ASP A 516 -11.43 -2.20 9.70
C ASP A 516 -11.42 -1.08 8.64
N GLY A 517 -10.57 -1.20 7.61
CA GLY A 517 -10.37 -0.18 6.57
C GLY A 517 -9.15 0.72 6.79
N ARG A 518 -8.41 0.57 7.89
CA ARG A 518 -7.18 1.34 8.18
C ARG A 518 -6.07 0.95 7.20
N ILE A 519 -5.40 1.94 6.61
CA ILE A 519 -4.23 1.70 5.75
C ILE A 519 -2.98 1.62 6.63
N ILE A 520 -2.26 0.50 6.54
CA ILE A 520 -0.95 0.29 7.13
C ILE A 520 0.08 0.74 6.09
N GLU A 521 0.56 1.98 6.19
CA GLU A 521 1.56 2.58 5.28
C GLU A 521 2.86 3.06 5.97
N ALA A 522 2.97 2.89 7.29
CA ALA A 522 4.17 3.24 8.06
C ALA A 522 5.13 2.05 8.20
N ASP A 523 6.40 2.24 7.87
CA ASP A 523 7.48 1.26 8.06
C ASP A 523 7.62 0.85 9.54
N GLY A 524 7.52 -0.45 9.82
CA GLY A 524 7.50 -0.99 11.19
C GLY A 524 6.52 -2.14 11.41
N TYR A 525 6.41 -2.57 12.66
CA TYR A 525 5.46 -3.60 13.12
C TYR A 525 4.10 -3.00 13.50
N ASP A 526 3.02 -3.49 12.88
CA ASP A 526 1.64 -3.16 13.23
C ASP A 526 1.11 -4.13 14.31
N LYS A 527 0.82 -3.60 15.50
CA LYS A 527 0.47 -4.38 16.70
C LYS A 527 -0.89 -5.09 16.60
N GLU A 528 -1.82 -4.56 15.82
CA GLU A 528 -3.20 -5.07 15.71
C GLU A 528 -3.29 -6.24 14.72
N THR A 529 -2.62 -6.12 13.57
CA THR A 529 -2.58 -7.18 12.54
C THR A 529 -1.44 -8.17 12.73
N GLY A 530 -0.41 -7.82 13.50
CA GLY A 530 0.83 -8.60 13.62
C GLY A 530 1.69 -8.60 12.36
N LEU A 531 1.42 -7.70 11.40
CA LEU A 531 2.20 -7.57 10.17
C LEU A 531 3.40 -6.64 10.37
N TYR A 532 4.54 -6.99 9.77
CA TYR A 532 5.68 -6.10 9.66
C TYR A 532 5.74 -5.50 8.25
N LEU A 533 5.67 -4.17 8.11
CA LEU A 533 5.88 -3.45 6.86
C LEU A 533 7.35 -3.03 6.71
N ASP A 534 8.02 -3.63 5.73
CA ASP A 534 9.38 -3.27 5.28
C ASP A 534 9.26 -2.44 4.01
N PHE A 535 9.24 -1.11 4.19
CA PHE A 535 8.96 -0.16 3.11
C PHE A 535 9.73 1.17 3.30
N PRO A 536 11.07 1.13 3.22
CA PRO A 536 11.92 2.28 3.49
C PRO A 536 11.72 3.44 2.49
N ASP A 537 11.54 3.14 1.20
CA ASP A 537 11.36 4.14 0.12
C ASP A 537 9.91 4.64 -0.02
N SER A 538 9.30 5.04 1.10
CA SER A 538 7.94 5.61 1.14
C SER A 538 7.77 6.93 0.36
N THR A 539 8.87 7.59 -0.03
CA THR A 539 8.92 8.88 -0.73
C THR A 539 8.09 8.93 -2.02
N ASN A 540 7.99 7.80 -2.73
CA ASN A 540 7.26 7.68 -4.00
C ASN A 540 5.91 6.94 -3.86
N TRP A 541 5.40 6.72 -2.65
CA TRP A 541 4.13 6.02 -2.43
C TRP A 541 2.94 6.90 -2.86
N PRO A 542 2.16 6.50 -3.88
CA PRO A 542 0.96 7.24 -4.26
C PRO A 542 -0.16 6.85 -3.28
N ARG A 543 -0.40 7.69 -2.27
CA ARG A 543 -1.33 7.42 -1.17
C ARG A 543 -2.73 7.03 -1.65
N VAL A 544 -3.38 6.16 -0.88
CA VAL A 544 -4.79 5.79 -1.07
C VAL A 544 -5.66 6.92 -0.53
N PRO A 545 -6.62 7.47 -1.31
CA PRO A 545 -7.51 8.52 -0.83
C PRO A 545 -8.27 8.10 0.44
N GLU A 546 -8.47 9.01 1.39
CA GLU A 546 -9.21 8.67 2.61
C GLU A 546 -10.69 8.37 2.34
N THR A 547 -11.26 9.14 1.42
CA THR A 547 -12.63 9.00 0.92
C THR A 547 -12.63 8.90 -0.61
N PRO A 548 -12.38 7.71 -1.20
CA PRO A 548 -12.38 7.54 -2.65
C PRO A 548 -13.73 7.89 -3.27
N THR A 549 -13.72 8.79 -4.26
CA THR A 549 -14.90 9.08 -5.08
C THR A 549 -15.17 7.96 -6.08
N ASP A 550 -16.44 7.80 -6.48
CA ASP A 550 -16.86 6.86 -7.53
C ASP A 550 -16.01 6.95 -8.81
N LYS A 551 -15.64 8.16 -9.22
CA LYS A 551 -14.75 8.38 -10.38
C LYS A 551 -13.36 7.78 -10.14
N GLN A 552 -12.74 8.06 -8.99
CA GLN A 552 -11.43 7.51 -8.64
C GLN A 552 -11.46 5.98 -8.56
N VAL A 553 -12.56 5.40 -8.04
CA VAL A 553 -12.75 3.95 -7.98
C VAL A 553 -12.93 3.35 -9.38
N ALA A 554 -13.75 3.96 -10.23
CA ALA A 554 -13.96 3.49 -11.61
C ALA A 554 -12.64 3.52 -12.41
N GLU A 555 -11.87 4.60 -12.30
CA GLU A 555 -10.54 4.70 -12.93
C GLU A 555 -9.53 3.69 -12.36
N ALA A 556 -9.52 3.48 -11.04
CA ALA A 556 -8.68 2.47 -10.39
C ALA A 556 -9.05 1.05 -10.89
N ALA A 557 -10.33 0.71 -10.91
CA ALA A 557 -10.82 -0.57 -11.42
C ALA A 557 -10.44 -0.79 -12.89
N ALA A 558 -10.54 0.24 -13.74
CA ALA A 558 -10.11 0.18 -15.13
C ALA A 558 -8.59 -0.04 -15.27
N ARG A 559 -7.76 0.61 -14.44
CA ARG A 559 -6.30 0.40 -14.43
C ARG A 559 -5.91 -1.00 -13.95
N LEU A 560 -6.64 -1.57 -12.98
CA LEU A 560 -6.44 -2.94 -12.53
C LEU A 560 -6.75 -3.98 -13.62
N GLU A 561 -7.81 -3.77 -14.42
CA GLU A 561 -8.18 -4.70 -15.50
C GLU A 561 -7.28 -4.55 -16.74
N TYR A 562 -6.70 -3.37 -16.98
CA TYR A 562 -5.99 -3.05 -18.23
C TYR A 562 -4.92 -4.07 -18.69
N PRO A 563 -4.00 -4.59 -17.84
CA PRO A 563 -3.02 -5.61 -18.25
C PRO A 563 -3.64 -6.94 -18.67
N PHE A 564 -4.91 -7.17 -18.32
CA PHE A 564 -5.64 -8.41 -18.61
C PHE A 564 -6.63 -8.25 -19.78
N SER A 565 -6.70 -7.08 -20.41
CA SER A 565 -7.68 -6.76 -21.45
C SER A 565 -7.59 -7.64 -22.72
N GLU A 566 -6.40 -8.15 -23.04
CA GLU A 566 -6.16 -9.03 -24.19
C GLU A 566 -6.48 -10.52 -23.93
N PHE A 567 -6.78 -10.89 -22.68
CA PHE A 567 -7.15 -12.27 -22.33
C PHE A 567 -8.64 -12.52 -22.57
N LEU A 568 -8.95 -13.64 -23.23
CA LEU A 568 -10.32 -14.00 -23.62
C LEU A 568 -11.01 -14.78 -22.50
N PHE A 569 -11.57 -14.06 -21.52
CA PHE A 569 -12.36 -14.64 -20.44
C PHE A 569 -13.70 -15.19 -20.94
N VAL A 570 -14.06 -16.41 -20.52
CA VAL A 570 -15.28 -17.09 -21.00
C VAL A 570 -16.59 -16.44 -20.52
N SER A 571 -16.54 -15.62 -19.47
CA SER A 571 -17.73 -14.98 -18.90
C SER A 571 -17.41 -13.75 -18.04
N LYS A 572 -18.46 -12.95 -17.73
CA LYS A 572 -18.42 -11.90 -16.70
C LYS A 572 -18.01 -12.44 -15.32
N ILE A 573 -18.39 -13.70 -15.00
CA ILE A 573 -18.06 -14.36 -13.73
C ILE A 573 -16.55 -14.63 -13.66
N ALA A 574 -15.92 -15.07 -14.75
CA ALA A 574 -14.47 -15.26 -14.80
C ALA A 574 -13.69 -13.93 -14.65
N ARG A 575 -14.19 -12.83 -15.24
CA ARG A 575 -13.63 -11.48 -15.00
C ARG A 575 -13.81 -11.01 -13.55
N GLY A 576 -14.96 -11.33 -12.93
CA GLY A 576 -15.18 -11.12 -11.50
C GLY A 576 -14.22 -11.93 -10.62
N GLY A 577 -13.94 -13.18 -11.00
CA GLY A 577 -12.92 -14.02 -10.38
C GLY A 577 -11.51 -13.43 -10.48
N LEU A 578 -11.14 -12.86 -11.64
CA LEU A 578 -9.89 -12.13 -11.81
C LEU A 578 -9.80 -10.91 -10.88
N LEU A 579 -10.81 -10.04 -10.86
CA LEU A 579 -10.81 -8.87 -9.99
C LEU A 579 -10.75 -9.28 -8.51
N ALA A 580 -11.48 -10.33 -8.13
CA ALA A 580 -11.40 -10.90 -6.79
C ALA A 580 -9.98 -11.39 -6.46
N ALA A 581 -9.29 -12.04 -7.40
CA ALA A 581 -7.91 -12.48 -7.22
C ALA A 581 -6.93 -11.30 -7.08
N ILE A 582 -7.09 -10.24 -7.88
CA ILE A 582 -6.28 -9.01 -7.80
C ILE A 582 -6.41 -8.37 -6.41
N LEU A 583 -7.65 -8.13 -5.97
CA LEU A 583 -7.90 -7.53 -4.65
C LEU A 583 -7.40 -8.45 -3.53
N THR A 584 -7.61 -9.77 -3.65
CA THR A 584 -7.10 -10.74 -2.67
C THR A 584 -5.58 -10.73 -2.63
N ALA A 585 -4.88 -10.70 -3.76
CA ALA A 585 -3.41 -10.69 -3.78
C ALA A 585 -2.81 -9.50 -3.00
N VAL A 586 -3.50 -8.36 -3.00
CA VAL A 586 -3.09 -7.16 -2.26
C VAL A 586 -3.39 -7.25 -0.76
N ILE A 587 -4.54 -7.78 -0.35
CA ILE A 587 -4.92 -7.87 1.09
C ILE A 587 -4.77 -9.25 1.74
N ARG A 588 -4.26 -10.26 1.04
CA ARG A 588 -4.17 -11.65 1.54
C ARG A 588 -3.52 -11.76 2.93
N PRO A 589 -2.45 -11.02 3.28
CA PRO A 589 -1.80 -11.12 4.59
C PRO A 589 -2.69 -10.78 5.80
N VAL A 590 -3.70 -9.91 5.65
CA VAL A 590 -4.64 -9.54 6.74
C VAL A 590 -5.85 -10.47 6.86
N LEU A 591 -6.15 -11.25 5.81
CA LEU A 591 -7.32 -12.11 5.78
C LEU A 591 -7.07 -13.41 6.57
N PRO A 592 -7.92 -13.78 7.56
CA PRO A 592 -7.79 -15.05 8.26
C PRO A 592 -7.88 -16.25 7.30
N THR A 593 -8.82 -16.21 6.37
CA THR A 593 -9.08 -17.25 5.36
C THR A 593 -9.34 -16.61 4.00
N ALA A 594 -9.07 -17.34 2.91
CA ALA A 594 -9.37 -16.91 1.56
C ALA A 594 -9.51 -18.13 0.64
N PRO A 595 -10.38 -18.09 -0.39
CA PRO A 595 -10.47 -19.16 -1.37
C PRO A 595 -9.22 -19.24 -2.24
N ALA A 596 -8.96 -20.41 -2.82
CA ALA A 596 -7.99 -20.56 -3.90
C ALA A 596 -8.55 -19.98 -5.21
N PHE A 597 -7.66 -19.59 -6.13
CA PHE A 597 -8.05 -19.17 -7.48
C PHE A 597 -7.54 -20.17 -8.51
N TYR A 598 -8.47 -20.83 -9.21
CA TYR A 598 -8.15 -21.70 -10.34
C TYR A 598 -8.16 -20.90 -11.63
N ILE A 599 -7.05 -20.92 -12.36
CA ILE A 599 -6.88 -20.29 -13.67
C ILE A 599 -6.87 -21.41 -14.73
N GLY A 600 -8.01 -21.58 -15.39
CA GLY A 600 -8.30 -22.69 -16.30
C GLY A 600 -8.37 -22.28 -17.77
N ALA A 601 -8.08 -23.21 -18.67
CA ALA A 601 -8.28 -23.04 -20.12
C ALA A 601 -8.32 -24.43 -20.81
N PRO A 602 -8.93 -24.56 -22.00
CA PRO A 602 -9.02 -25.84 -22.71
C PRO A 602 -7.68 -26.33 -23.28
N THR A 603 -6.74 -25.42 -23.57
CA THR A 603 -5.50 -25.72 -24.31
C THR A 603 -4.24 -25.26 -23.56
N PRO A 604 -3.06 -25.86 -23.82
CA PRO A 604 -1.77 -25.32 -23.39
C PRO A 604 -1.47 -23.96 -24.06
N GLY A 605 -0.60 -23.16 -23.44
CA GLY A 605 -0.13 -21.89 -24.02
C GLY A 605 -1.12 -20.70 -23.96
N SER A 606 -2.34 -20.87 -23.41
CA SER A 606 -3.36 -19.81 -23.31
C SER A 606 -3.02 -18.59 -22.42
N GLY A 607 -1.85 -18.59 -21.75
CA GLY A 607 -1.47 -17.52 -20.82
C GLY A 607 -1.88 -17.71 -19.35
N LYS A 608 -2.37 -18.89 -18.94
CA LYS A 608 -2.79 -19.18 -17.54
C LYS A 608 -1.71 -18.84 -16.49
N THR A 609 -0.50 -19.39 -16.67
CA THR A 609 0.64 -19.14 -15.78
C THR A 609 1.07 -17.67 -15.83
N LEU A 610 0.89 -16.97 -16.96
CA LEU A 610 1.15 -15.52 -17.04
C LEU A 610 0.17 -14.72 -16.17
N ILE A 611 -1.13 -15.05 -16.15
CA ILE A 611 -2.09 -14.45 -15.21
C ILE A 611 -1.67 -14.74 -13.77
N ALA A 612 -1.30 -15.98 -13.46
CA ALA A 612 -0.87 -16.38 -12.12
C ALA A 612 0.38 -15.59 -11.64
N LEU A 613 1.37 -15.41 -12.51
CA LEU A 613 2.55 -14.59 -12.24
C LEU A 613 2.23 -13.10 -12.09
N CYS A 614 1.26 -12.57 -12.84
CA CYS A 614 0.79 -11.19 -12.70
C CYS A 614 0.09 -10.95 -11.36
N LEU A 615 -0.75 -11.89 -10.91
CA LEU A 615 -1.36 -11.86 -9.58
C LEU A 615 -0.30 -11.98 -8.48
N ALA A 616 0.68 -12.88 -8.66
CA ALA A 616 1.79 -13.04 -7.73
C ALA A 616 2.62 -11.76 -7.58
N ALA A 617 2.89 -11.05 -8.68
CA ALA A 617 3.67 -9.81 -8.70
C ALA A 617 3.08 -8.70 -7.79
N LEU A 618 1.78 -8.72 -7.51
CA LEU A 618 1.15 -7.81 -6.55
C LEU A 618 1.56 -8.13 -5.12
N ALA A 619 1.64 -9.40 -4.74
CA ALA A 619 2.03 -9.85 -3.41
C ALA A 619 3.56 -9.83 -3.20
N GLU A 620 4.35 -10.37 -4.15
CA GLU A 620 5.80 -10.51 -4.06
C GLU A 620 6.50 -10.56 -5.43
N GLN A 621 7.83 -10.41 -5.46
CA GLN A 621 8.56 -10.30 -6.72
C GLN A 621 8.60 -11.62 -7.52
N TYR A 622 8.68 -12.76 -6.83
CA TYR A 622 8.71 -14.12 -7.38
C TYR A 622 7.93 -15.06 -6.46
N PRO A 623 6.88 -15.76 -6.94
CA PRO A 623 6.12 -16.71 -6.13
C PRO A 623 6.87 -18.04 -5.92
N GLU A 624 6.55 -18.73 -4.83
CA GLU A 624 6.92 -20.14 -4.66
C GLU A 624 6.07 -21.02 -5.58
N VAL A 625 6.73 -21.75 -6.49
CA VAL A 625 6.07 -22.73 -7.37
C VAL A 625 6.05 -24.08 -6.66
N ILE A 626 4.85 -24.55 -6.31
CA ILE A 626 4.64 -25.83 -5.65
C ILE A 626 4.31 -26.88 -6.73
N PRO A 627 5.17 -27.88 -6.96
CA PRO A 627 4.87 -28.94 -7.93
C PRO A 627 3.68 -29.79 -7.47
N LYS A 628 3.11 -30.58 -8.39
CA LYS A 628 2.11 -31.60 -8.06
C LYS A 628 2.66 -32.57 -7.00
N ALA A 629 1.85 -32.87 -5.99
CA ALA A 629 2.16 -33.89 -4.97
C ALA A 629 1.60 -35.25 -5.39
N GLU A 630 2.25 -36.34 -4.97
CA GLU A 630 1.77 -37.70 -5.26
C GLU A 630 0.57 -38.10 -4.39
N ASN A 631 0.46 -37.52 -3.18
CA ASN A 631 -0.58 -37.83 -2.20
C ASN A 631 -0.83 -36.66 -1.23
N ASP A 632 -1.94 -36.73 -0.47
CA ASP A 632 -2.35 -35.65 0.44
C ASP A 632 -1.37 -35.45 1.62
N GLU A 633 -0.67 -36.50 2.06
CA GLU A 633 0.35 -36.43 3.11
C GLU A 633 1.60 -35.64 2.68
N GLU A 634 1.97 -35.75 1.41
CA GLU A 634 3.01 -34.90 0.82
C GLU A 634 2.52 -33.46 0.64
N MET A 635 1.28 -33.28 0.15
CA MET A 635 0.65 -31.96 0.04
C MET A 635 0.62 -31.23 1.39
N ARG A 636 0.24 -31.92 2.46
CA ARG A 636 0.23 -31.44 3.85
C ARG A 636 1.57 -30.86 4.28
N LYS A 637 2.65 -31.63 4.05
CA LYS A 637 4.03 -31.23 4.40
C LYS A 637 4.52 -30.03 3.59
N ARG A 638 4.19 -29.98 2.28
CA ARG A 638 4.52 -28.85 1.40
C ARG A 638 3.82 -27.57 1.87
N LEU A 639 2.49 -27.62 2.05
CA LEU A 639 1.67 -26.52 2.58
C LEU A 639 2.18 -25.98 3.92
N PHE A 640 2.50 -26.88 4.87
CA PHE A 640 3.05 -26.49 6.17
C PHE A 640 4.43 -25.82 6.04
N SER A 641 5.31 -26.35 5.20
CA SER A 641 6.65 -25.79 4.95
C SER A 641 6.57 -24.36 4.42
N SER A 642 5.76 -24.10 3.38
CA SER A 642 5.60 -22.77 2.79
C SER A 642 4.96 -21.77 3.78
N ALA A 643 3.94 -22.18 4.54
CA ALA A 643 3.34 -21.34 5.57
C ALA A 643 4.31 -20.98 6.72
N ARG A 644 5.14 -21.94 7.13
CA ARG A 644 6.18 -21.75 8.17
C ARG A 644 7.25 -20.76 7.71
N GLN A 645 7.65 -20.83 6.44
CA GLN A 645 8.54 -19.83 5.80
C GLN A 645 7.85 -18.46 5.62
N GLY A 646 6.53 -18.44 5.52
CA GLY A 646 5.74 -17.22 5.32
C GLY A 646 5.58 -16.80 3.86
N SER A 647 5.63 -17.77 2.94
CA SER A 647 5.45 -17.57 1.50
C SER A 647 4.13 -16.85 1.21
N LYS A 648 4.20 -15.74 0.46
CA LYS A 648 3.02 -14.89 0.19
C LYS A 648 2.14 -15.45 -0.90
N VAL A 649 2.70 -16.26 -1.81
CA VAL A 649 1.97 -16.92 -2.90
C VAL A 649 2.37 -18.40 -2.97
N LEU A 650 1.37 -19.26 -3.07
CA LEU A 650 1.51 -20.70 -3.28
C LEU A 650 0.97 -21.02 -4.68
N LEU A 651 1.87 -21.17 -5.66
CA LEU A 651 1.51 -21.39 -7.06
C LEU A 651 1.60 -22.88 -7.45
N PHE A 652 0.45 -23.54 -7.53
CA PHE A 652 0.29 -24.91 -8.05
C PHE A 652 0.19 -24.87 -9.58
N ASP A 653 1.33 -24.80 -10.26
CA ASP A 653 1.38 -24.66 -11.72
C ASP A 653 1.22 -26.00 -12.46
N ASN A 654 0.53 -25.97 -13.59
CA ASN A 654 0.30 -27.10 -14.51
C ASN A 654 -0.24 -28.38 -13.84
N MET A 655 -1.20 -28.21 -12.93
CA MET A 655 -1.95 -29.31 -12.33
C MET A 655 -2.82 -30.02 -13.39
N SER A 656 -3.07 -31.31 -13.19
CA SER A 656 -3.63 -32.19 -14.22
C SER A 656 -4.47 -33.34 -13.66
N GLY A 657 -5.50 -33.75 -14.40
CA GLY A 657 -6.44 -34.79 -14.02
C GLY A 657 -7.45 -34.33 -12.97
N THR A 658 -7.92 -35.26 -12.14
CA THR A 658 -8.75 -34.95 -10.98
C THR A 658 -7.89 -34.46 -9.81
N VAL A 659 -8.28 -33.36 -9.18
CA VAL A 659 -7.62 -32.78 -8.01
C VAL A 659 -8.57 -32.82 -6.82
N GLU A 660 -8.17 -33.57 -5.80
CA GLU A 660 -8.80 -33.67 -4.49
C GLU A 660 -7.70 -33.56 -3.43
N SER A 661 -7.90 -32.74 -2.39
CA SER A 661 -6.96 -32.64 -1.27
C SER A 661 -7.65 -32.11 -0.02
N ASN A 662 -7.69 -32.94 1.01
CA ASN A 662 -8.23 -32.57 2.32
C ASN A 662 -7.29 -31.59 3.02
N SER A 663 -5.98 -31.74 2.84
CA SER A 663 -4.97 -30.84 3.39
C SER A 663 -5.06 -29.43 2.79
N LEU A 664 -5.23 -29.30 1.47
CA LEU A 664 -5.48 -27.99 0.84
C LEU A 664 -6.83 -27.40 1.29
N CYS A 665 -7.88 -28.22 1.41
CA CYS A 665 -9.14 -27.76 1.97
C CYS A 665 -8.94 -27.13 3.36
N ALA A 666 -8.33 -27.87 4.29
CA ALA A 666 -8.08 -27.40 5.66
C ALA A 666 -7.23 -26.13 5.72
N PHE A 667 -6.22 -26.01 4.84
CA PHE A 667 -5.36 -24.84 4.72
C PHE A 667 -6.14 -23.57 4.35
N LEU A 668 -7.08 -23.67 3.40
CA LEU A 668 -7.83 -22.51 2.90
C LEU A 668 -8.83 -21.96 3.93
N THR A 669 -9.37 -22.79 4.82
CA THR A 669 -10.43 -22.41 5.79
C THR A 669 -9.98 -22.38 7.25
N SER A 670 -8.68 -22.48 7.53
CA SER A 670 -8.14 -22.38 8.89
C SER A 670 -7.14 -21.22 8.92
N PRO A 671 -7.19 -20.30 9.89
CA PRO A 671 -6.25 -19.16 9.94
C PRO A 671 -4.82 -19.55 10.28
N SER A 672 -4.62 -20.78 10.78
CA SER A 672 -3.29 -21.37 10.93
C SER A 672 -3.34 -22.88 10.70
N VAL A 673 -2.24 -23.42 10.21
CA VAL A 673 -1.97 -24.87 10.13
C VAL A 673 -1.01 -25.25 11.26
N LYS A 674 -1.15 -26.45 11.81
CA LYS A 674 -0.27 -27.01 12.85
C LYS A 674 0.27 -28.35 12.41
N ASP A 675 1.58 -28.53 12.52
CA ASP A 675 2.25 -29.76 12.11
C ASP A 675 3.55 -29.97 12.91
N ARG A 676 4.13 -31.16 12.77
CA ARG A 676 5.41 -31.53 13.33
C ARG A 676 6.54 -31.12 12.39
N VAL A 677 7.55 -30.42 12.92
CA VAL A 677 8.76 -30.10 12.15
C VAL A 677 9.52 -31.40 11.85
N LEU A 678 9.85 -31.64 10.58
CA LEU A 678 10.58 -32.83 10.14
C LEU A 678 11.93 -32.96 10.88
N GLY A 679 12.26 -34.17 11.34
CA GLY A 679 13.50 -34.47 12.06
C GLY A 679 13.50 -34.17 13.57
N VAL A 680 12.51 -33.46 14.11
CA VAL A 680 12.40 -33.16 15.56
C VAL A 680 11.01 -33.53 16.11
N SER A 681 10.85 -33.60 17.43
CA SER A 681 9.57 -33.90 18.08
C SER A 681 8.83 -32.66 18.57
N ARG A 682 8.83 -31.59 17.76
CA ARG A 682 8.23 -30.28 18.07
C ARG A 682 7.05 -30.00 17.15
N MET A 683 5.93 -29.58 17.73
CA MET A 683 4.76 -29.05 17.00
C MET A 683 4.91 -27.53 16.86
N VAL A 684 4.67 -27.02 15.65
CA VAL A 684 4.72 -25.58 15.33
C VAL A 684 3.43 -25.19 14.63
N SER A 685 2.96 -23.96 14.86
CA SER A 685 1.82 -23.36 14.17
C SER A 685 2.33 -22.41 13.09
N ALA A 686 1.67 -22.31 11.95
CA ALA A 686 2.00 -21.34 10.92
C ALA A 686 0.72 -20.67 10.37
N PRO A 687 0.70 -19.33 10.21
CA PRO A 687 -0.40 -18.64 9.52
C PRO A 687 -0.57 -19.14 8.08
N THR A 688 -1.81 -19.30 7.62
CA THR A 688 -2.13 -19.74 6.24
C THR A 688 -2.30 -18.58 5.27
N ASN A 689 -1.82 -17.38 5.63
CA ASN A 689 -2.09 -16.11 4.96
C ASN A 689 -1.33 -15.88 3.63
N GLY A 690 -1.07 -16.96 2.89
CA GLY A 690 -0.57 -16.95 1.51
C GLY A 690 -1.69 -17.12 0.47
N LEU A 691 -1.48 -16.59 -0.73
CA LEU A 691 -2.41 -16.62 -1.86
C LEU A 691 -2.26 -17.94 -2.61
N CYS A 692 -3.29 -18.80 -2.58
CA CYS A 692 -3.27 -20.06 -3.34
C CYS A 692 -3.75 -19.85 -4.78
N LEU A 693 -2.84 -20.03 -5.74
CA LEU A 693 -3.11 -19.97 -7.18
C LEU A 693 -2.92 -21.37 -7.78
N ILE A 694 -3.87 -21.84 -8.58
CA ILE A 694 -3.83 -23.15 -9.25
C ILE A 694 -3.96 -22.92 -10.75
N THR A 695 -3.10 -23.50 -11.56
CA THR A 695 -3.23 -23.46 -13.02
C THR A 695 -3.34 -24.87 -13.61
N GLY A 696 -4.01 -24.99 -14.75
CA GLY A 696 -3.95 -26.22 -15.56
C GLY A 696 -4.94 -26.26 -16.71
N ASN A 697 -4.91 -27.35 -17.45
CA ASN A 697 -5.77 -27.57 -18.61
C ASN A 697 -6.88 -28.55 -18.23
N ASN A 698 -8.15 -28.14 -18.34
CA ASN A 698 -9.33 -28.97 -18.05
C ASN A 698 -9.23 -29.78 -16.74
N ILE A 699 -8.80 -29.15 -15.65
CA ILE A 699 -8.77 -29.79 -14.33
C ILE A 699 -10.19 -30.06 -13.84
N ILE A 700 -10.42 -31.28 -13.34
CA ILE A 700 -11.63 -31.62 -12.60
C ILE A 700 -11.30 -31.51 -11.11
N PHE A 701 -12.04 -30.67 -10.37
CA PHE A 701 -11.96 -30.64 -8.91
C PHE A 701 -13.06 -31.55 -8.33
N ALA A 702 -12.72 -32.35 -7.33
CA ALA A 702 -13.65 -33.26 -6.68
C ALA A 702 -13.90 -32.89 -5.22
N GLY A 703 -15.10 -33.23 -4.72
CA GLY A 703 -15.44 -33.17 -3.31
C GLY A 703 -15.47 -31.75 -2.75
N ASP A 704 -14.95 -31.58 -1.53
CA ASP A 704 -15.11 -30.35 -0.76
C ASP A 704 -14.30 -29.16 -1.29
N LEU A 705 -13.30 -29.43 -2.15
CA LEU A 705 -12.45 -28.41 -2.75
C LEU A 705 -13.25 -27.50 -3.69
N ASN A 706 -14.33 -27.99 -4.29
CA ASN A 706 -15.20 -27.22 -5.20
C ASN A 706 -15.79 -25.94 -4.59
N ARG A 707 -16.13 -25.94 -3.29
CA ARG A 707 -16.60 -24.74 -2.56
C ARG A 707 -15.52 -23.89 -1.90
N ARG A 708 -14.24 -24.17 -2.19
CA ARG A 708 -13.10 -23.44 -1.63
C ARG A 708 -12.27 -22.75 -2.71
N LEU A 709 -12.75 -22.74 -3.95
CA LEU A 709 -12.05 -22.16 -5.09
C LEU A 709 -12.95 -21.32 -6.01
N ILE A 710 -12.41 -20.21 -6.48
CA ILE A 710 -13.01 -19.32 -7.48
C ILE A 710 -12.37 -19.63 -8.83
N ARG A 711 -13.18 -19.74 -9.90
CA ARG A 711 -12.69 -20.10 -11.25
C ARG A 711 -12.50 -18.86 -12.13
N ILE A 712 -11.35 -18.81 -12.79
CA ILE A 712 -10.93 -17.79 -13.75
C ILE A 712 -10.62 -18.53 -15.06
N GLU A 713 -11.64 -18.72 -15.88
CA GLU A 713 -11.55 -19.49 -17.12
C GLU A 713 -11.33 -18.58 -18.33
N ILE A 714 -10.36 -18.94 -19.16
CA ILE A 714 -10.03 -18.27 -20.43
C ILE A 714 -10.10 -19.27 -21.59
N ASP A 715 -10.60 -18.84 -22.73
CA ASP A 715 -10.57 -19.62 -23.97
C ASP A 715 -10.01 -18.75 -25.12
N PRO A 716 -8.79 -19.02 -25.62
CA PRO A 716 -8.23 -18.34 -26.77
C PRO A 716 -9.01 -18.49 -28.08
N GLY A 717 -9.93 -19.46 -28.20
CA GLY A 717 -10.74 -19.69 -29.40
C GLY A 717 -9.93 -20.12 -30.63
N CYS A 718 -8.70 -20.60 -30.45
CA CYS A 718 -7.79 -20.95 -31.55
C CYS A 718 -6.93 -22.17 -31.22
N GLU A 719 -6.51 -22.90 -32.27
CA GLU A 719 -5.71 -24.13 -32.19
C GLU A 719 -4.31 -23.89 -31.60
N LYS A 720 -3.72 -22.72 -31.85
CA LYS A 720 -2.36 -22.37 -31.42
C LYS A 720 -2.31 -21.08 -30.59
N PRO A 721 -2.75 -21.09 -29.32
CA PRO A 721 -2.71 -19.90 -28.46
C PRO A 721 -1.31 -19.33 -28.24
N HIS A 722 -0.29 -20.18 -28.28
CA HIS A 722 1.11 -19.82 -28.05
C HIS A 722 1.75 -18.99 -29.18
N GLU A 723 1.13 -18.94 -30.37
CA GLU A 723 1.57 -18.06 -31.47
C GLU A 723 0.97 -16.64 -31.35
N ARG A 724 0.03 -16.40 -30.43
CA ARG A 724 -0.52 -15.07 -30.16
C ARG A 724 0.55 -14.15 -29.59
N GLN A 725 0.71 -12.99 -30.21
CA GLN A 725 1.49 -11.89 -29.65
C GLN A 725 0.54 -10.99 -28.82
N PHE A 726 1.06 -10.49 -27.71
CA PHE A 726 0.42 -9.45 -26.90
C PHE A 726 1.16 -8.13 -27.17
N ASP A 727 0.43 -7.04 -27.36
CA ASP A 727 1.04 -5.72 -27.58
C ASP A 727 1.73 -5.24 -26.28
N MET A 728 1.13 -5.54 -25.13
CA MET A 728 1.70 -5.33 -23.81
C MET A 728 2.40 -6.59 -23.27
N LYS A 729 3.47 -6.41 -22.49
CA LYS A 729 4.00 -7.43 -21.57
C LYS A 729 3.42 -7.24 -20.15
N PRO A 730 2.30 -7.90 -19.77
CA PRO A 730 1.54 -7.52 -18.58
C PRO A 730 2.31 -7.72 -17.27
N LEU A 731 3.11 -8.79 -17.17
CA LEU A 731 3.94 -9.04 -15.98
C LEU A 731 5.01 -7.95 -15.78
N THR A 732 5.62 -7.47 -16.86
CA THR A 732 6.57 -6.35 -16.82
C THR A 732 5.87 -5.07 -16.40
N TYR A 733 4.74 -4.75 -17.03
CA TYR A 733 3.94 -3.55 -16.74
C TYR A 733 3.48 -3.49 -15.28
N ILE A 734 3.00 -4.61 -14.72
CA ILE A 734 2.60 -4.69 -13.30
C ILE A 734 3.81 -4.57 -12.37
N ARG A 735 4.96 -5.18 -12.69
CA ARG A 735 6.17 -5.08 -11.87
C ARG A 735 6.73 -3.66 -11.81
N GLU A 736 6.78 -2.97 -12.95
CA GLU A 736 7.25 -1.58 -13.04
C GLU A 736 6.32 -0.58 -12.31
N ARG A 737 5.01 -0.91 -12.22
CA ARG A 737 3.98 -0.05 -11.62
C ARG A 737 3.37 -0.63 -10.35
N ARG A 738 4.04 -1.56 -9.67
CA ARG A 738 3.45 -2.37 -8.59
C ARG A 738 2.73 -1.55 -7.52
N LEU A 739 3.30 -0.42 -7.10
CA LEU A 739 2.70 0.46 -6.10
C LEU A 739 1.44 1.19 -6.60
N GLU A 740 1.35 1.52 -7.89
CA GLU A 740 0.12 2.08 -8.50
C GLU A 740 -1.02 1.05 -8.45
N PHE A 741 -0.73 -0.20 -8.80
CA PHE A 741 -1.71 -1.30 -8.74
C PHE A 741 -2.17 -1.60 -7.31
N ILE A 742 -1.25 -1.57 -6.34
CA ILE A 742 -1.59 -1.74 -4.92
C ILE A 742 -2.48 -0.58 -4.46
N ARG A 743 -2.12 0.68 -4.74
CA ARG A 743 -3.00 1.84 -4.46
C ARG A 743 -4.38 1.65 -5.07
N ASP A 744 -4.46 1.28 -6.34
CA ASP A 744 -5.73 1.14 -7.06
C ASP A 744 -6.61 0.03 -6.45
N ALA A 745 -6.04 -1.12 -6.09
CA ALA A 745 -6.75 -2.19 -5.38
C ALA A 745 -7.27 -1.74 -4.01
N LEU A 746 -6.44 -1.05 -3.21
CA LEU A 746 -6.84 -0.50 -1.92
C LEU A 746 -7.90 0.61 -2.07
N THR A 747 -7.85 1.39 -3.14
CA THR A 747 -8.85 2.43 -3.47
C THR A 747 -10.21 1.80 -3.78
N VAL A 748 -10.25 0.73 -4.58
CA VAL A 748 -11.48 -0.03 -4.87
C VAL A 748 -12.07 -0.65 -3.60
N LEU A 749 -11.24 -1.28 -2.77
CA LEU A 749 -11.68 -1.86 -1.49
C LEU A 749 -12.24 -0.79 -0.53
N ARG A 750 -11.54 0.33 -0.35
CA ARG A 750 -11.93 1.40 0.57
C ARG A 750 -13.21 2.12 0.11
N GLY A 751 -13.38 2.35 -1.19
CA GLY A 751 -14.64 2.84 -1.76
C GLY A 751 -15.81 1.87 -1.54
N ALA A 752 -15.56 0.56 -1.69
CA ALA A 752 -16.59 -0.46 -1.46
C ALA A 752 -17.00 -0.57 0.03
N MET A 753 -16.13 -0.22 0.97
CA MET A 753 -16.46 -0.19 2.40
C MET A 753 -17.46 0.92 2.76
N GLN A 754 -17.45 2.04 2.04
CA GLN A 754 -18.34 3.19 2.28
C GLN A 754 -19.78 2.96 1.83
N HIS A 755 -20.01 1.97 0.96
CA HIS A 755 -21.31 1.71 0.35
C HIS A 755 -21.99 0.47 0.92
N THR A 756 -23.31 0.50 1.07
CA THR A 756 -24.08 -0.72 1.38
C THR A 756 -24.33 -1.50 0.09
N VAL A 757 -24.00 -2.79 0.11
CA VAL A 757 -24.08 -3.69 -1.05
C VAL A 757 -24.72 -4.98 -0.58
N GLU A 758 -25.86 -5.33 -1.18
CA GLU A 758 -26.63 -6.51 -0.79
C GLU A 758 -26.04 -7.76 -1.47
N LEU A 759 -25.43 -8.64 -0.68
CA LEU A 759 -24.86 -9.90 -1.17
C LEU A 759 -25.90 -11.02 -1.08
N LYS A 760 -26.15 -11.71 -2.20
CA LYS A 760 -26.99 -12.91 -2.20
C LYS A 760 -26.23 -14.09 -1.58
N GLY A 761 -26.58 -14.43 -0.33
CA GLY A 761 -26.00 -15.55 0.43
C GLY A 761 -24.57 -15.31 0.90
N ASP A 762 -24.18 -15.98 1.98
CA ASP A 762 -22.83 -15.92 2.55
C ASP A 762 -21.88 -16.94 1.93
N TYR A 763 -20.58 -16.66 1.99
CA TYR A 763 -19.54 -17.61 1.62
C TYR A 763 -18.86 -18.14 2.89
N GLY A 764 -19.44 -19.19 3.46
CA GLY A 764 -19.00 -19.76 4.74
C GLY A 764 -17.54 -20.22 4.74
N SER A 765 -16.87 -20.01 5.87
CA SER A 765 -15.42 -20.10 6.07
C SER A 765 -14.58 -18.98 5.44
N PHE A 766 -15.21 -18.00 4.78
CA PHE A 766 -14.55 -16.90 4.07
C PHE A 766 -15.22 -15.55 4.37
N GLU A 767 -15.70 -15.34 5.60
CA GLU A 767 -16.58 -14.25 6.00
C GLU A 767 -15.96 -12.85 5.77
N ASP A 768 -14.69 -12.64 6.17
CA ASP A 768 -13.98 -11.38 5.92
C ASP A 768 -13.68 -11.15 4.43
N TRP A 769 -13.35 -12.21 3.70
CA TRP A 769 -13.15 -12.14 2.25
C TRP A 769 -14.46 -11.81 1.52
N ASN A 770 -15.59 -12.37 1.97
CA ASN A 770 -16.93 -12.06 1.49
C ASN A 770 -17.27 -10.57 1.71
N ARG A 771 -17.01 -10.08 2.93
CA ARG A 771 -17.26 -8.69 3.37
C ARG A 771 -16.40 -7.65 2.65
N LEU A 772 -15.14 -7.96 2.32
CA LEU A 772 -14.20 -7.02 1.71
C LEU A 772 -14.08 -7.22 0.19
N VAL A 773 -13.66 -8.42 -0.25
CA VAL A 773 -13.32 -8.69 -1.65
C VAL A 773 -14.55 -8.90 -2.51
N ARG A 774 -15.41 -9.87 -2.17
CA ARG A 774 -16.61 -10.17 -2.99
C ARG A 774 -17.54 -8.96 -3.04
N LYS A 775 -17.75 -8.29 -1.90
CA LYS A 775 -18.50 -7.03 -1.82
C LYS A 775 -18.00 -5.98 -2.82
N ALA A 776 -16.69 -5.75 -2.90
CA ALA A 776 -16.10 -4.80 -3.83
C ALA A 776 -16.31 -5.20 -5.30
N VAL A 777 -16.13 -6.48 -5.64
CA VAL A 777 -16.34 -6.99 -7.02
C VAL A 777 -17.80 -6.85 -7.44
N VAL A 778 -18.74 -7.25 -6.57
CA VAL A 778 -20.18 -7.14 -6.84
C VAL A 778 -20.57 -5.68 -7.01
N TRP A 779 -20.10 -4.78 -6.13
CA TRP A 779 -20.36 -3.34 -6.24
C TRP A 779 -19.85 -2.73 -7.55
N VAL A 780 -18.58 -2.98 -7.91
CA VAL A 780 -18.00 -2.50 -9.19
C VAL A 780 -18.79 -3.00 -10.40
N GLY A 781 -19.29 -4.24 -10.36
CA GLY A 781 -20.18 -4.79 -11.39
C GLY A 781 -21.57 -4.15 -11.39
N THR A 782 -22.17 -3.88 -10.23
CA THR A 782 -23.48 -3.22 -10.09
C THR A 782 -23.46 -1.77 -10.56
N GLN A 783 -22.35 -1.05 -10.33
CA GLN A 783 -22.15 0.31 -10.86
C GLN A 783 -21.83 0.32 -12.37
N GLY A 784 -21.56 -0.84 -12.97
CA GLY A 784 -21.27 -0.98 -14.40
C GLY A 784 -19.90 -0.45 -14.84
N TRP A 785 -18.99 -0.13 -13.90
CA TRP A 785 -17.65 0.37 -14.22
C TRP A 785 -16.79 -0.68 -14.93
N LEU A 786 -16.93 -1.96 -14.56
CA LEU A 786 -16.34 -3.09 -15.27
C LEU A 786 -17.39 -4.15 -15.61
N LYS A 787 -17.15 -4.94 -16.66
CA LYS A 787 -18.02 -6.05 -17.09
C LYS A 787 -17.77 -7.33 -16.27
N VAL A 788 -17.89 -7.20 -14.94
CA VAL A 788 -17.67 -8.28 -13.96
C VAL A 788 -19.00 -8.82 -13.40
N GLY A 789 -19.00 -10.08 -12.98
CA GLY A 789 -20.10 -10.73 -12.24
C GLY A 789 -19.65 -11.22 -10.86
N ASP A 790 -20.59 -11.71 -10.06
CA ASP A 790 -20.28 -12.25 -8.72
C ASP A 790 -19.36 -13.49 -8.85
N PRO A 791 -18.13 -13.46 -8.29
CA PRO A 791 -17.19 -14.57 -8.39
C PRO A 791 -17.71 -15.85 -7.72
N LEU A 792 -18.61 -15.76 -6.72
CA LEU A 792 -19.14 -16.92 -6.02
C LEU A 792 -19.94 -17.86 -6.95
N LEU A 793 -20.55 -17.34 -8.01
CA LEU A 793 -21.28 -18.15 -9.00
C LEU A 793 -20.38 -19.19 -9.70
N SER A 794 -19.05 -18.98 -9.72
CA SER A 794 -18.08 -19.95 -10.25
C SER A 794 -17.94 -21.23 -9.40
N VAL A 795 -18.36 -21.20 -8.13
CA VAL A 795 -18.43 -22.39 -7.26
C VAL A 795 -19.55 -23.31 -7.73
N ALA A 796 -20.74 -22.76 -8.00
CA ALA A 796 -21.92 -23.52 -8.43
C ALA A 796 -21.71 -24.16 -9.81
N ALA A 797 -21.02 -23.47 -10.73
CA ALA A 797 -20.61 -24.05 -12.01
C ALA A 797 -19.68 -25.26 -11.83
N GLY A 798 -18.78 -25.20 -10.84
CA GLY A 798 -17.86 -26.27 -10.50
C GLY A 798 -18.50 -27.58 -10.06
N TYR A 799 -19.51 -27.52 -9.19
CA TYR A 799 -20.18 -28.71 -8.69
C TYR A 799 -20.85 -29.54 -9.81
N LYS A 800 -21.28 -28.90 -10.90
CA LYS A 800 -21.83 -29.59 -12.09
C LYS A 800 -20.78 -30.41 -12.85
N GLN A 801 -19.49 -30.15 -12.62
CA GLN A 801 -18.35 -30.86 -13.21
C GLN A 801 -17.76 -31.93 -12.27
N ASP A 802 -18.25 -32.03 -11.02
CA ASP A 802 -17.77 -33.02 -10.05
C ASP A 802 -18.25 -34.45 -10.44
N PRO A 803 -17.34 -35.43 -10.63
CA PRO A 803 -17.70 -36.77 -11.07
C PRO A 803 -18.62 -37.52 -10.09
N GLU A 804 -18.50 -37.33 -8.76
CA GLU A 804 -19.43 -37.96 -7.82
C GLU A 804 -20.81 -37.29 -7.87
N PHE A 805 -20.87 -35.98 -8.10
CA PHE A 805 -22.13 -35.27 -8.30
C PHE A 805 -22.85 -35.76 -9.56
N GLN A 806 -22.15 -35.84 -10.69
CA GLN A 806 -22.70 -36.34 -11.96
C GLN A 806 -23.21 -37.78 -11.84
N LYS A 807 -22.42 -38.67 -11.20
CA LYS A 807 -22.83 -40.07 -10.95
C LYS A 807 -24.08 -40.15 -10.08
N LEU A 808 -24.19 -39.29 -9.07
CA LEU A 808 -25.37 -39.24 -8.20
C LEU A 808 -26.60 -38.69 -8.94
N THR A 809 -26.46 -37.65 -9.77
CA THR A 809 -27.56 -37.17 -10.62
C THR A 809 -28.07 -38.28 -11.54
N ALA A 810 -27.16 -38.91 -12.29
CA ALA A 810 -27.49 -39.99 -13.22
C ALA A 810 -28.17 -41.17 -12.51
N LEU A 811 -27.61 -41.62 -11.37
CA LEU A 811 -28.20 -42.71 -10.61
C LEU A 811 -29.59 -42.34 -10.04
N LEU A 812 -29.76 -41.14 -9.50
CA LEU A 812 -31.06 -40.69 -8.97
C LEU A 812 -32.12 -40.55 -10.06
N MET A 813 -31.73 -40.27 -11.31
CA MET A 813 -32.63 -40.27 -12.46
C MET A 813 -32.97 -41.71 -12.89
N ALA A 814 -31.98 -42.50 -13.30
CA ALA A 814 -32.19 -43.87 -13.78
C ALA A 814 -32.91 -44.77 -12.75
N TRP A 815 -32.57 -44.66 -11.46
CA TRP A 815 -33.26 -45.39 -10.39
C TRP A 815 -34.70 -44.95 -10.20
N ARG A 816 -34.99 -43.65 -10.38
CA ARG A 816 -36.36 -43.14 -10.28
C ARG A 816 -37.21 -43.60 -11.46
N ASP A 817 -36.63 -43.65 -12.65
CA ASP A 817 -37.35 -44.03 -13.86
C ASP A 817 -37.60 -45.55 -13.92
N ALA A 818 -36.72 -46.36 -13.30
CA ALA A 818 -36.92 -47.81 -13.15
C ALA A 818 -37.85 -48.23 -11.99
N PHE A 819 -37.87 -47.52 -10.85
CA PHE A 819 -38.55 -47.99 -9.61
C PHE A 819 -39.56 -46.99 -8.98
N ASP A 820 -39.74 -45.81 -9.57
CA ASP A 820 -40.63 -44.72 -9.15
C ASP A 820 -40.66 -44.49 -7.61
N LYS A 821 -41.85 -44.50 -6.97
CA LYS A 821 -42.03 -44.30 -5.52
C LYS A 821 -41.80 -45.56 -4.71
N GLN A 822 -41.81 -46.74 -5.33
CA GLN A 822 -41.70 -48.02 -4.63
C GLN A 822 -40.26 -48.27 -4.16
N GLY A 823 -39.29 -47.77 -4.94
CA GLY A 823 -37.88 -48.01 -4.70
C GLY A 823 -37.48 -49.47 -4.94
N ALA A 824 -36.21 -49.78 -4.67
CA ALA A 824 -35.66 -51.11 -4.84
C ALA A 824 -34.62 -51.43 -3.76
N THR A 825 -34.42 -52.71 -3.50
CA THR A 825 -33.20 -53.20 -2.85
C THR A 825 -32.06 -53.25 -3.86
N VAL A 826 -30.80 -53.29 -3.39
CA VAL A 826 -29.63 -53.38 -4.30
C VAL A 826 -29.66 -54.63 -5.20
N PRO A 827 -30.05 -55.83 -4.73
CA PRO A 827 -30.19 -57.00 -5.62
C PRO A 827 -31.31 -56.85 -6.66
N GLU A 828 -32.46 -56.26 -6.29
CA GLU A 828 -33.54 -55.97 -7.25
C GLU A 828 -33.06 -54.98 -8.33
N ALA A 829 -32.33 -53.93 -7.93
CA ALA A 829 -31.80 -52.93 -8.85
C ALA A 829 -30.78 -53.50 -9.85
N ILE A 830 -29.87 -54.38 -9.39
CA ILE A 830 -28.92 -55.07 -10.28
C ILE A 830 -29.67 -55.99 -11.25
N ARG A 831 -30.64 -56.77 -10.77
CA ARG A 831 -31.40 -57.68 -11.63
C ARG A 831 -32.16 -56.94 -12.74
N THR A 832 -32.81 -55.82 -12.41
CA THR A 832 -33.54 -54.99 -13.39
C THR A 832 -32.58 -54.23 -14.33
N ALA A 833 -31.38 -53.88 -13.88
CA ALA A 833 -30.35 -53.33 -14.75
C ALA A 833 -29.77 -54.37 -15.73
N GLU A 834 -29.61 -55.63 -15.30
CA GLU A 834 -29.13 -56.74 -16.14
C GLU A 834 -30.24 -57.38 -17.01
N GLU A 835 -31.49 -56.91 -16.88
CA GLU A 835 -32.67 -57.42 -17.60
C GLU A 835 -32.56 -57.15 -19.11
N ARG A 836 -32.89 -58.16 -19.92
CA ARG A 836 -32.78 -58.11 -21.37
C ARG A 836 -34.09 -58.50 -22.05
N ASP A 837 -34.45 -57.77 -23.09
CA ASP A 837 -35.57 -58.11 -23.95
C ASP A 837 -35.31 -59.43 -24.69
N GLU A 838 -36.26 -60.36 -24.64
CA GLU A 838 -36.10 -61.72 -25.18
C GLU A 838 -35.92 -61.75 -26.70
N SER A 839 -36.46 -60.75 -27.42
CA SER A 839 -36.47 -60.71 -28.89
C SER A 839 -35.19 -60.08 -29.46
N SER A 840 -34.71 -58.99 -28.86
CA SER A 840 -33.60 -58.16 -29.33
C SER A 840 -32.29 -58.42 -28.58
N ARG A 841 -32.35 -59.07 -27.41
CA ARG A 841 -31.23 -59.30 -26.46
C ARG A 841 -30.57 -58.02 -25.92
N GLN A 842 -31.18 -56.86 -26.17
CA GLN A 842 -30.75 -55.57 -25.64
C GLN A 842 -31.18 -55.41 -24.18
N ILE A 843 -30.47 -54.56 -23.44
CA ILE A 843 -30.76 -54.27 -22.03
C ILE A 843 -32.02 -53.39 -21.97
N VAL A 844 -32.96 -53.73 -21.09
CA VAL A 844 -34.26 -53.04 -20.97
C VAL A 844 -34.10 -51.65 -20.33
N HIS A 845 -33.18 -51.52 -19.36
CA HIS A 845 -32.87 -50.26 -18.68
C HIS A 845 -31.39 -49.88 -18.88
N PRO A 846 -30.98 -49.45 -20.10
CA PRO A 846 -29.57 -49.22 -20.43
C PRO A 846 -28.95 -48.13 -19.55
N GLU A 847 -29.65 -47.02 -19.32
CA GLU A 847 -29.17 -45.93 -18.45
C GLU A 847 -28.94 -46.38 -16.99
N LEU A 848 -29.73 -47.34 -16.49
CA LEU A 848 -29.54 -47.92 -15.16
C LEU A 848 -28.34 -48.89 -15.17
N PHE A 849 -28.19 -49.71 -16.21
CA PHE A 849 -27.04 -50.61 -16.33
C PHE A 849 -25.72 -49.84 -16.38
N ASP A 850 -25.62 -48.85 -17.27
CA ASP A 850 -24.40 -48.09 -17.51
C ASP A 850 -23.93 -47.38 -16.22
N ILE A 851 -24.84 -46.73 -15.49
CA ILE A 851 -24.47 -46.04 -14.24
C ILE A 851 -24.14 -47.02 -13.10
N LEU A 852 -24.80 -48.19 -13.03
CA LEU A 852 -24.49 -49.19 -12.01
C LEU A 852 -23.12 -49.87 -12.28
N ASP A 853 -22.77 -50.12 -13.54
CA ASP A 853 -21.45 -50.63 -13.91
C ASP A 853 -20.36 -49.55 -13.71
N GLU A 854 -20.64 -48.28 -14.03
CA GLU A 854 -19.67 -47.20 -13.78
C GLU A 854 -19.37 -46.98 -12.28
N ILE A 855 -20.36 -47.18 -11.41
CA ILE A 855 -20.22 -47.04 -9.96
C ILE A 855 -19.59 -48.29 -9.32
N ALA A 856 -20.04 -49.48 -9.73
CA ALA A 856 -19.81 -50.73 -9.02
C ALA A 856 -19.38 -51.93 -9.87
N GLY A 857 -19.14 -51.74 -11.17
CA GLY A 857 -18.63 -52.75 -12.08
C GLY A 857 -17.30 -53.36 -11.63
N GLU A 858 -17.23 -54.69 -11.69
CA GLU A 858 -16.04 -55.48 -11.38
C GLU A 858 -16.06 -56.77 -12.20
N ARG A 859 -15.04 -56.97 -13.07
CA ARG A 859 -14.89 -58.17 -13.91
C ARG A 859 -16.12 -58.50 -14.78
N GLY A 860 -16.82 -57.47 -15.27
CA GLY A 860 -18.00 -57.61 -16.13
C GLY A 860 -19.30 -57.97 -15.41
N LYS A 861 -19.39 -57.69 -14.10
CA LYS A 861 -20.62 -57.78 -13.29
C LYS A 861 -20.69 -56.63 -12.29
N ILE A 862 -21.90 -56.25 -11.89
CA ILE A 862 -22.10 -55.19 -10.89
C ILE A 862 -21.89 -55.75 -9.47
N ASN A 863 -20.93 -55.21 -8.72
CA ASN A 863 -20.65 -55.64 -7.34
C ASN A 863 -21.68 -55.05 -6.36
N SER A 864 -22.63 -55.88 -5.92
CA SER A 864 -23.70 -55.49 -4.99
C SER A 864 -23.23 -54.89 -3.66
N ARG A 865 -22.08 -55.33 -3.12
CA ARG A 865 -21.53 -54.79 -1.87
C ARG A 865 -20.90 -53.40 -2.08
N ARG A 866 -20.26 -53.18 -3.22
CA ARG A 866 -19.70 -51.87 -3.62
C ARG A 866 -20.84 -50.88 -3.90
N LEU A 867 -21.85 -51.29 -4.66
CA LEU A 867 -23.03 -50.48 -4.96
C LEU A 867 -23.80 -50.10 -3.68
N GLY A 868 -24.10 -51.08 -2.81
CA GLY A 868 -24.83 -50.81 -1.57
C GLY A 868 -24.12 -49.84 -0.63
N ARG A 869 -22.79 -49.95 -0.50
CA ARG A 869 -21.97 -48.98 0.25
C ARG A 869 -21.97 -47.58 -0.39
N TRP A 870 -21.99 -47.51 -1.72
CA TRP A 870 -22.01 -46.25 -2.44
C TRP A 870 -23.36 -45.52 -2.28
N VAL A 871 -24.49 -46.24 -2.43
CA VAL A 871 -25.83 -45.69 -2.20
C VAL A 871 -25.99 -45.27 -0.74
N GLU A 872 -25.55 -46.09 0.22
CA GLU A 872 -25.64 -45.77 1.66
C GLU A 872 -24.86 -44.49 2.04
N ARG A 873 -23.69 -44.24 1.42
CA ARG A 873 -22.92 -42.99 1.62
C ARG A 873 -23.68 -41.74 1.15
N HIS A 874 -24.58 -41.88 0.18
CA HIS A 874 -25.28 -40.78 -0.50
C HIS A 874 -26.70 -40.55 0.00
N VAL A 875 -27.15 -41.28 1.02
CA VAL A 875 -28.43 -41.07 1.70
C VAL A 875 -28.50 -39.65 2.27
N GLY A 876 -29.63 -38.98 2.07
CA GLY A 876 -29.83 -37.60 2.52
C GLY A 876 -29.23 -36.52 1.60
N ARG A 877 -28.33 -36.85 0.66
CA ARG A 877 -27.70 -35.87 -0.24
C ARG A 877 -28.70 -35.48 -1.34
N ILE A 878 -29.12 -34.22 -1.34
CA ILE A 878 -30.03 -33.66 -2.34
C ILE A 878 -29.23 -33.18 -3.56
N VAL A 879 -29.62 -33.63 -4.75
CA VAL A 879 -29.07 -33.25 -6.05
C VAL A 879 -30.22 -33.06 -7.04
N ASP A 880 -30.29 -31.91 -7.70
CA ASP A 880 -31.38 -31.52 -8.62
C ASP A 880 -32.79 -31.84 -8.07
N GLY A 881 -32.99 -31.49 -6.80
CA GLY A 881 -34.24 -31.71 -6.05
C GLY A 881 -34.56 -33.17 -5.74
N ARG A 882 -33.66 -34.12 -5.97
CA ARG A 882 -33.82 -35.57 -5.71
C ARG A 882 -32.84 -36.06 -4.64
N TRP A 883 -33.21 -37.11 -3.90
CA TRP A 883 -32.30 -37.75 -2.93
C TRP A 883 -32.70 -39.20 -2.61
N PHE A 884 -31.75 -40.02 -2.14
CA PHE A 884 -32.03 -41.38 -1.65
C PHE A 884 -32.46 -41.40 -0.18
N ALA A 885 -33.67 -41.91 0.08
CA ALA A 885 -34.19 -42.18 1.41
C ALA A 885 -34.16 -43.68 1.74
N LYS A 886 -34.03 -44.01 3.03
CA LYS A 886 -34.17 -45.39 3.55
C LYS A 886 -35.66 -45.73 3.67
N GLY A 887 -36.12 -46.72 2.90
CA GLY A 887 -37.44 -47.34 3.05
C GLY A 887 -37.45 -48.44 4.13
N GLU A 888 -38.48 -49.27 4.12
CA GLU A 888 -38.52 -50.48 4.95
C GLU A 888 -37.50 -51.53 4.50
N LYS A 889 -37.28 -52.56 5.33
CA LYS A 889 -36.44 -53.70 4.96
C LYS A 889 -37.30 -54.82 4.36
N ARG A 890 -36.89 -55.34 3.21
CA ARG A 890 -37.49 -56.51 2.55
C ARG A 890 -36.47 -57.64 2.54
N GLN A 891 -36.81 -58.79 3.13
CA GLN A 891 -35.95 -59.98 3.18
C GLN A 891 -34.51 -59.67 3.67
N ASN A 892 -34.39 -58.90 4.76
CA ASN A 892 -33.14 -58.37 5.33
C ASN A 892 -32.37 -57.33 4.49
N TYR A 893 -32.78 -57.04 3.25
CA TYR A 893 -32.21 -55.96 2.43
C TYR A 893 -32.90 -54.62 2.66
N GLN A 894 -32.12 -53.54 2.60
CA GLN A 894 -32.62 -52.16 2.69
C GLN A 894 -33.24 -51.74 1.35
N ILE A 895 -34.49 -51.27 1.35
CA ILE A 895 -35.08 -50.59 0.20
C ILE A 895 -34.56 -49.15 0.14
N TRP A 896 -34.15 -48.71 -1.05
CA TRP A 896 -33.75 -47.34 -1.36
C TRP A 896 -34.80 -46.68 -2.25
N ILE A 897 -35.33 -45.54 -1.81
CA ILE A 897 -36.40 -44.81 -2.49
C ILE A 897 -35.85 -43.45 -2.92
N VAL A 898 -35.97 -43.11 -4.21
CA VAL A 898 -35.65 -41.75 -4.68
C VAL A 898 -36.83 -40.84 -4.38
N GLN A 899 -36.65 -39.89 -3.46
CA GLN A 899 -37.63 -38.87 -3.14
C GLN A 899 -37.31 -37.56 -3.89
N LYS A 900 -38.35 -36.77 -4.17
CA LYS A 900 -38.22 -35.38 -4.64
C LYS A 900 -38.52 -34.43 -3.49
N VAL A 901 -37.76 -33.35 -3.39
CA VAL A 901 -38.08 -32.22 -2.51
C VAL A 901 -39.36 -31.58 -3.03
N ALA A 902 -40.46 -31.70 -2.29
CA ALA A 902 -41.65 -30.87 -2.54
C ALA A 902 -41.23 -29.41 -2.37
N SER A 903 -41.64 -28.54 -3.30
CA SER A 903 -41.19 -27.15 -3.41
C SER A 903 -41.41 -26.38 -2.09
N ARG A 904 -40.37 -26.34 -1.26
CA ARG A 904 -40.20 -25.39 -0.18
C ARG A 904 -39.31 -24.27 -0.69
N GLU A 905 -39.78 -23.05 -0.49
CA GLU A 905 -39.08 -21.81 -0.82
C GLU A 905 -37.73 -21.77 -0.10
N PHE A 906 -36.66 -22.09 -0.83
CA PHE A 906 -35.30 -21.74 -0.49
C PHE A 906 -34.75 -20.94 -1.67
N GLY A 907 -34.39 -19.69 -1.40
CA GLY A 907 -34.32 -18.63 -2.41
C GLY A 907 -33.48 -18.96 -3.64
N GLU A 908 -34.08 -18.81 -4.82
CA GLU A 908 -33.39 -19.01 -6.09
C GLU A 908 -32.28 -17.97 -6.28
N PHE A 909 -31.10 -18.45 -6.67
CA PHE A 909 -30.00 -17.61 -7.19
C PHE A 909 -30.35 -17.11 -8.60
N GLY A 910 -31.31 -16.20 -8.69
CA GLY A 910 -31.71 -15.58 -9.95
C GLY A 910 -30.62 -14.67 -10.51
N GLU A 911 -30.14 -15.01 -11.72
CA GLU A 911 -29.46 -14.09 -12.63
C GLU A 911 -30.44 -13.01 -13.15
N PHE A 912 -29.87 -11.93 -13.71
CA PHE A 912 -30.58 -10.74 -14.17
C PHE A 912 -31.71 -11.03 -15.17
N ALA A 913 -32.95 -10.88 -14.72
CA ALA A 913 -34.11 -10.64 -15.58
C ALA A 913 -34.53 -9.16 -15.44
N LEU A 914 -34.48 -8.41 -16.54
CA LEU A 914 -34.97 -7.03 -16.59
C LEU A 914 -36.50 -7.01 -16.53
N ASN A 915 -37.04 -6.21 -15.61
CA ASN A 915 -38.47 -6.06 -15.37
C ASN A 915 -39.08 -4.99 -16.31
N PRO A 916 -40.24 -5.26 -16.95
CA PRO A 916 -41.12 -4.20 -17.42
C PRO A 916 -42.57 -4.35 -16.92
N ARG A 917 -43.13 -3.20 -16.47
CA ARG A 917 -44.52 -2.91 -16.02
C ARG A 917 -44.73 -3.05 -14.51
N VAL A 918 -44.80 -1.96 -13.75
CA VAL A 918 -45.78 -0.84 -13.72
C VAL A 918 -46.94 -1.13 -12.76
N GLU A 919 -47.02 -0.26 -11.74
CA GLU A 919 -48.20 0.19 -10.97
C GLU A 919 -49.30 -0.83 -10.61
N SER A 920 -49.41 -1.12 -9.30
CA SER A 920 -50.54 -0.59 -8.51
C SER A 920 -50.37 -0.84 -7.00
N SER A 921 -51.22 -0.21 -6.19
CA SER A 921 -51.64 -0.70 -4.87
C SER A 921 -50.68 -0.52 -3.66
N ARG A 922 -50.31 0.73 -3.35
CA ARG A 922 -50.16 1.14 -1.94
C ARG A 922 -51.54 1.42 -1.33
N LYS A 923 -52.07 0.55 -0.45
CA LYS A 923 -53.01 0.91 0.65
C LYS A 923 -53.42 -0.28 1.53
N LYS A 924 -53.52 -0.02 2.85
CA LYS A 924 -54.02 -0.89 3.95
C LYS A 924 -53.07 -2.06 4.29
N LEU A 925 -52.95 -2.55 5.54
CA LEU A 925 -53.70 -2.24 6.79
C LEU A 925 -52.76 -1.84 7.95
N TYR A 926 -53.30 -1.04 8.89
CA TYR A 926 -52.98 -1.15 10.32
C TYR A 926 -54.00 -2.10 10.97
N GLY A 927 -53.57 -2.86 11.97
CA GLY A 927 -54.39 -3.74 12.83
C GLY A 927 -53.48 -4.52 13.77
N THR A 928 -53.14 -3.98 14.95
CA THR A 928 -53.80 -4.24 16.25
C THR A 928 -53.51 -5.62 16.86
N ASN A 929 -52.66 -5.61 17.89
CA ASN A 929 -52.60 -6.42 19.13
C ASN A 929 -53.20 -7.83 19.15
N GLU A 930 -52.45 -8.82 19.70
CA GLU A 930 -52.69 -9.30 21.08
C GLU A 930 -51.60 -10.26 21.65
N THR A 931 -51.02 -9.82 22.78
CA THR A 931 -50.60 -10.54 24.02
C THR A 931 -49.82 -11.87 24.08
N ASN A 932 -48.90 -11.86 25.07
CA ASN A 932 -48.38 -12.96 25.91
C ASN A 932 -47.31 -13.93 25.34
N SER A 933 -46.31 -14.38 26.12
CA SER A 933 -45.64 -13.87 27.34
C SER A 933 -44.47 -14.80 27.67
N HIS A 934 -43.35 -14.31 28.25
CA HIS A 934 -42.65 -14.92 29.42
C HIS A 934 -41.31 -14.20 29.74
N ASN A 935 -40.95 -14.22 31.02
CA ASN A 935 -39.84 -13.54 31.72
C ASN A 935 -38.42 -13.90 31.17
N SER A 936 -37.32 -13.15 31.43
CA SER A 936 -36.97 -12.52 32.71
C SER A 936 -35.90 -11.39 32.71
N HIS A 937 -36.19 -10.37 33.54
CA HIS A 937 -35.34 -9.54 34.43
C HIS A 937 -34.10 -8.70 33.97
N ASN A 938 -34.25 -7.38 34.24
CA ASN A 938 -33.34 -6.40 34.87
C ASN A 938 -31.96 -6.09 34.22
N SER A 939 -31.47 -4.85 34.16
CA SER A 939 -31.71 -3.60 34.92
C SER A 939 -31.94 -2.39 33.97
N ARG A 940 -32.83 -1.42 34.24
CA ARG A 940 -32.65 -0.25 35.15
C ARG A 940 -31.35 0.54 34.92
N ASP A 941 -31.28 1.87 34.81
CA ASP A 941 -32.22 3.00 34.63
C ASP A 941 -31.44 4.07 33.78
N ASP A 942 -31.85 5.29 33.37
CA ASP A 942 -33.04 6.13 33.64
C ASP A 942 -33.20 7.24 32.54
N ASN A 943 -34.29 8.03 32.58
CA ASN A 943 -34.45 9.46 32.15
C ASN A 943 -33.97 9.95 30.75
N ASP A 944 -34.88 10.30 29.81
CA ASP A 944 -35.64 11.57 29.70
C ASP A 944 -34.92 12.66 28.86
N ALA A 945 -35.55 13.47 27.99
CA ALA A 945 -36.95 13.57 27.55
C ALA A 945 -37.08 14.49 26.29
N ILE A 946 -38.24 14.43 25.59
CA ILE A 946 -39.11 15.57 25.13
C ILE A 946 -38.41 16.76 24.38
N THR A 947 -38.78 17.28 23.19
CA THR A 947 -39.98 17.26 22.30
C THR A 947 -39.58 17.79 20.90
N CYS A 948 -40.13 17.29 19.77
CA CYS A 948 -41.28 17.84 19.01
C CYS A 948 -41.10 19.24 18.35
N TRP A 949 -41.14 19.27 16.99
CA TRP A 949 -41.90 20.10 16.01
C TRP A 949 -42.52 21.47 16.42
N PRO A 950 -42.91 22.40 15.49
CA PRO A 950 -43.23 22.21 14.04
C PRO A 950 -42.90 23.38 13.04
N CYS A 951 -43.34 23.23 11.77
CA CYS A 951 -43.82 24.29 10.83
C CYS A 951 -42.84 25.37 10.26
N ALA A 952 -43.04 26.03 9.09
CA ALA A 952 -44.13 26.03 8.10
C ALA A 952 -43.68 26.35 6.64
N ASN A 953 -44.50 25.93 5.66
CA ASN A 953 -44.90 26.56 4.38
C ASN A 953 -44.04 27.66 3.69
N PHE A 954 -43.74 27.49 2.40
CA PHE A 954 -44.44 28.11 1.24
C PHE A 954 -43.87 27.56 -0.09
N GLN A 955 -44.63 26.74 -0.83
CA GLN A 955 -45.31 27.04 -2.10
C GLN A 955 -44.42 27.30 -3.33
N ALA A 956 -44.81 26.66 -4.44
CA ALA A 956 -44.12 26.65 -5.72
C ALA A 956 -44.62 27.76 -6.65
N ASN A 957 -43.89 28.00 -7.75
CA ASN A 957 -44.54 28.37 -9.00
C ASN A 957 -43.88 27.67 -10.19
N ARG A 958 -44.68 27.34 -11.20
CA ARG A 958 -44.24 26.81 -12.50
C ARG A 958 -44.00 27.99 -13.45
N ASP A 959 -43.20 27.79 -14.49
CA ASP A 959 -43.71 27.90 -15.86
C ASP A 959 -42.71 27.32 -16.90
N ASN A 960 -43.27 26.96 -18.05
CA ASN A 960 -42.65 26.31 -19.22
C ASN A 960 -43.17 27.08 -20.44
N PRO A 961 -42.44 27.25 -21.56
CA PRO A 961 -42.65 26.28 -22.67
C PRO A 961 -41.51 26.13 -23.72
N SER A 962 -41.49 24.97 -24.41
CA SER A 962 -41.24 24.83 -25.88
C SER A 962 -39.83 25.16 -26.45
N PHE A 963 -39.35 24.66 -27.61
CA PHE A 963 -39.92 23.76 -28.65
C PHE A 963 -38.83 22.99 -29.44
N GLN A 964 -39.32 22.12 -30.33
CA GLN A 964 -38.71 21.13 -31.24
C GLN A 964 -37.55 21.58 -32.19
N GLY A 965 -36.77 20.59 -32.66
CA GLY A 965 -35.93 20.64 -33.87
C GLY A 965 -35.58 19.23 -34.40
N ARG A 966 -35.61 18.99 -35.72
CA ARG A 966 -35.57 17.63 -36.36
C ARG A 966 -34.25 17.27 -37.04
N CYS A 967 -34.10 15.97 -37.32
CA CYS A 967 -33.10 15.33 -38.20
C CYS A 967 -33.10 15.85 -39.65
N THR A 968 -31.98 15.68 -40.37
CA THR A 968 -31.82 14.88 -41.63
C THR A 968 -30.43 15.08 -42.27
N GLY A 969 -29.81 14.04 -42.88
CA GLY A 969 -28.79 14.23 -43.95
C GLY A 969 -27.60 13.25 -44.00
N SER A 970 -27.62 12.35 -45.00
CA SER A 970 -26.44 11.72 -45.68
C SER A 970 -26.56 12.03 -47.20
N PRO A 971 -25.79 11.49 -48.19
CA PRO A 971 -24.59 10.61 -48.20
C PRO A 971 -23.49 11.00 -49.26
N HIS A 972 -22.48 10.12 -49.48
CA HIS A 972 -21.51 10.06 -50.63
C HIS A 972 -20.54 11.25 -50.85
N ASP A 973 -19.36 11.20 -51.49
CA ASP A 973 -18.32 10.20 -51.90
C ASP A 973 -17.02 11.02 -52.21
N GLY A 974 -15.81 10.55 -52.60
CA GLY A 974 -15.24 9.24 -52.98
C GLY A 974 -13.77 9.42 -53.48
N ASP A 975 -13.18 8.40 -54.14
CA ASP A 975 -11.86 8.40 -54.88
C ASP A 975 -10.53 8.72 -54.12
N ARG A 976 -9.32 8.34 -54.58
CA ARG A 976 -8.73 7.13 -55.24
C ARG A 976 -7.18 7.33 -55.35
N LEU A 977 -6.44 6.33 -55.86
CA LEU A 977 -4.98 6.35 -56.23
C LEU A 977 -3.96 6.25 -55.06
N GLN A 978 -2.80 5.58 -55.16
CA GLN A 978 -2.32 4.51 -56.06
C GLN A 978 -1.14 3.73 -55.42
N PHE A 979 -0.90 2.49 -55.87
CA PHE A 979 0.26 1.64 -55.54
C PHE A 979 1.55 2.08 -56.28
N PRO A 980 2.78 1.75 -55.80
CA PRO A 980 3.36 0.44 -56.12
C PRO A 980 4.14 -0.27 -55.00
N ARG A 981 4.15 -1.60 -55.10
CA ARG A 981 5.08 -2.51 -54.41
C ARG A 981 6.47 -2.44 -55.06
N GLN A 982 7.53 -2.76 -54.32
CA GLN A 982 8.56 -3.66 -54.86
C GLN A 982 9.26 -4.47 -53.75
N SER A 983 9.76 -5.64 -54.14
CA SER A 983 10.25 -6.71 -53.27
C SER A 983 11.73 -6.99 -53.49
N ALA A 984 12.48 -7.31 -52.42
CA ALA A 984 13.75 -8.02 -52.56
C ALA A 984 14.02 -8.95 -51.36
N ARG A 985 14.26 -10.23 -51.63
CA ARG A 985 14.90 -11.17 -50.70
C ARG A 985 16.42 -11.09 -50.87
N ARG A 986 17.20 -11.23 -49.78
CA ARG A 986 18.36 -12.14 -49.73
C ARG A 986 18.88 -12.35 -48.30
N ARG A 987 19.79 -13.32 -48.15
CA ARG A 987 20.14 -14.08 -46.94
C ARG A 987 21.50 -13.64 -46.33
N PRO A 988 21.95 -14.20 -45.18
CA PRO A 988 22.82 -13.49 -44.22
C PRO A 988 24.32 -13.73 -44.41
N ALA A 989 25.13 -13.04 -43.61
CA ALA A 989 26.53 -13.38 -43.35
C ALA A 989 26.81 -13.35 -41.84
N THR A 990 27.37 -14.45 -41.33
CA THR A 990 28.04 -14.59 -40.03
C THR A 990 29.45 -14.03 -40.09
N ILE A 991 29.97 -13.50 -38.97
CA ILE A 991 31.39 -13.52 -38.57
C ILE A 991 31.46 -13.34 -37.04
N SER A 992 32.40 -14.04 -36.40
CA SER A 992 32.60 -14.07 -34.94
C SER A 992 33.82 -13.19 -34.52
N PRO A 993 34.41 -13.27 -33.31
CA PRO A 993 34.82 -12.09 -32.54
C PRO A 993 36.34 -11.77 -32.66
N PRO A 994 36.83 -10.85 -31.82
CA PRO A 994 38.05 -11.15 -31.05
C PRO A 994 37.92 -10.90 -29.54
N GLU A 995 38.94 -11.33 -28.82
CA GLU A 995 39.03 -11.48 -27.36
C GLU A 995 39.41 -10.17 -26.64
N THR A 996 38.85 -9.94 -25.44
CA THR A 996 39.61 -9.77 -24.18
C THR A 996 38.67 -9.80 -22.96
#